data_AF-A0A172Q6P2-F1
#
_entry.id   AF-A0A172Q6P2-F1
#
_cell.length_a   1.000
_cell.length_b   1.000
_cell.length_c   1.000
_cell.angle_alpha   90.00
_cell.angle_beta   90.00
_cell.angle_gamma   90.00
#
_symmetry.space_group_name_H-M   'P 1'
#
loop_
_entity.id
_entity.type
_entity.pdbx_description
1 polymer ?
#
loop_
_entity_poly.entity_id
_entity_poly.type
_entity_poly.pdbx_seq_one_letter_code
_entity_poly.pdbx_strand_id
1 'polypeptide(L)'
;MREKWIDTAKGIAILLVIIGHVSAGLEGIWNFSFVYGIHLVIFFVLSGYTSKKKRINGDYLNARFSRLMVPYFYTCLLIMLTDIFNSYLVYHERSAASITRLISRDLVRSFFASGTHTVFGTIELGSKIGAIWFLPAMFFASLLLQAVLNYFGENDAYAGTVLALIALTGHISAQFLWLPFSIQSGMMAAFFMWIGFVIRKHDLLSKVRWSHYLFAQLILLLGIFLGYCNVNFVTADINDVILSVLVGLSGCLLVYGISVIYKGRILDYIGRISLTVLCTHLYALEALAPYVNKSLDLLKLEGNLRVWTCIVIEILFAVLTASAVEKLKHSFSRRKSSFLEKRQTDGFDVNTLTVDIAKGLLLLSILFSLFRIDENLRTILFSCQIPALVFLYGYSYDSSKSVSKIIKNSLSFFLLPYSLLVIGDLLLQANHWTPSFLDDKLSQYLFGLSLTKELWTDLPSVGLAALMLLLFLITLIYTAVDRLFKTDRLKWACCLSLSLLGLALGEMGYWLLWSLDIACYAIIFYRLGHQFHQKQWLQTVLNNSFLYFILSPIWAYMIYIGGMDMIVRQYEPYGMVIIGSLAGTLLTIGLADYIRQNWPLAQIFLKKAGESFMMALAVYTLLGAQIESAAASVFNPSSFAYLLLSIILQIFLSGIAIQILLSGKNRLSKLISSRR
;
A
#
# COMPACT_ATOMS: atom_id res chain seq x y z
N MET A 1 -33.15 -10.49 12.79
CA MET A 1 -33.24 -11.35 11.59
C MET A 1 -32.77 -10.53 10.38
N ARG A 2 -31.92 -11.06 9.49
CA ARG A 2 -31.50 -10.35 8.27
C ARG A 2 -32.65 -10.38 7.26
N GLU A 3 -33.07 -9.23 6.75
CA GLU A 3 -34.20 -9.15 5.83
C GLU A 3 -33.78 -9.60 4.42
N LYS A 4 -34.35 -10.69 3.93
CA LYS A 4 -33.96 -11.35 2.67
C LYS A 4 -34.02 -10.41 1.46
N TRP A 5 -34.98 -9.49 1.43
CA TRP A 5 -35.13 -8.54 0.32
C TRP A 5 -33.91 -7.61 0.16
N ILE A 6 -33.18 -7.31 1.24
CA ILE A 6 -31.98 -6.46 1.19
C ILE A 6 -30.88 -7.16 0.39
N ASP A 7 -30.72 -8.46 0.59
CA ASP A 7 -29.74 -9.26 -0.13
C ASP A 7 -30.17 -9.40 -1.59
N THR A 8 -31.44 -9.70 -1.87
CA THR A 8 -31.96 -9.70 -3.24
C THR A 8 -31.70 -8.37 -3.96
N ALA A 9 -31.95 -7.23 -3.30
CA ALA A 9 -31.73 -5.90 -3.87
C ALA A 9 -30.26 -5.66 -4.21
N LYS A 10 -29.33 -6.07 -3.33
CA LYS A 10 -27.88 -6.04 -3.62
C LYS A 10 -27.49 -6.96 -4.77
N GLY A 11 -28.14 -8.12 -4.88
CA GLY A 11 -27.94 -9.05 -5.98
C GLY A 11 -28.34 -8.45 -7.33
N ILE A 12 -29.50 -7.78 -7.38
CA ILE A 12 -29.94 -7.05 -8.57
C ILE A 12 -28.96 -5.91 -8.87
N ALA A 13 -28.63 -5.09 -7.85
CA ALA A 13 -27.75 -3.95 -8.01
C ALA A 13 -26.35 -4.31 -8.52
N ILE A 14 -25.75 -5.41 -8.05
CA ILE A 14 -24.41 -5.82 -8.52
C ILE A 14 -24.46 -6.36 -9.95
N LEU A 15 -25.52 -7.05 -10.35
CA LEU A 15 -25.67 -7.48 -11.74
C LEU A 15 -25.87 -6.28 -12.67
N LEU A 16 -26.62 -5.27 -12.21
CA LEU A 16 -26.77 -4.00 -12.91
C LEU A 16 -25.44 -3.24 -13.08
N VAL A 17 -24.53 -3.29 -12.09
CA VAL A 17 -23.15 -2.76 -12.24
C VAL A 17 -22.42 -3.45 -13.39
N ILE A 18 -22.44 -4.79 -13.42
CA ILE A 18 -21.73 -5.58 -14.45
C ILE A 18 -22.30 -5.26 -15.84
N ILE A 19 -23.63 -5.26 -15.97
CA ILE A 19 -24.30 -4.91 -17.23
C ILE A 19 -23.91 -3.50 -17.65
N GLY A 20 -23.96 -2.52 -16.73
CA GLY A 20 -23.55 -1.14 -17.01
C GLY A 20 -22.14 -1.06 -17.58
N HIS A 21 -21.15 -1.71 -16.99
CA HIS A 21 -19.76 -1.63 -17.47
C HIS A 21 -19.48 -2.33 -18.80
N VAL A 22 -20.20 -3.42 -19.10
CA VAL A 22 -19.94 -4.23 -20.32
C VAL A 22 -20.81 -3.79 -21.50
N SER A 23 -21.94 -3.13 -21.24
CA SER A 23 -22.95 -2.77 -22.25
C SER A 23 -22.58 -1.59 -23.17
N ALA A 24 -21.39 -1.00 -23.05
CA ALA A 24 -20.99 0.20 -23.80
C ALA A 24 -21.08 0.06 -25.35
N GLY A 25 -21.14 -1.15 -25.88
CA GLY A 25 -21.32 -1.44 -27.31
C GLY A 25 -22.73 -1.85 -27.73
N LEU A 26 -23.75 -1.77 -26.85
CA LEU A 26 -25.13 -2.08 -27.21
C LEU A 26 -25.80 -0.87 -27.87
N GLU A 27 -26.37 -1.08 -29.06
CA GLU A 27 -27.08 -0.06 -29.82
C GLU A 27 -28.61 -0.27 -29.81
N GLY A 28 -29.37 0.81 -30.01
CA GLY A 28 -30.84 0.80 -30.13
C GLY A 28 -31.59 0.76 -28.78
N ILE A 29 -32.71 0.03 -28.73
CA ILE A 29 -33.62 -0.05 -27.56
C ILE A 29 -32.93 -0.68 -26.32
N TRP A 30 -31.75 -1.28 -26.50
CA TRP A 30 -30.98 -1.98 -25.48
C TRP A 30 -29.94 -1.11 -24.77
N ASN A 31 -30.01 0.22 -24.93
CA ASN A 31 -29.12 1.12 -24.21
C ASN A 31 -29.44 1.13 -22.69
N PHE A 32 -28.53 0.59 -21.88
CA PHE A 32 -28.66 0.49 -20.42
C PHE A 32 -28.14 1.72 -19.66
N SER A 33 -27.96 2.88 -20.30
CA SER A 33 -27.46 4.10 -19.64
C SER A 33 -28.27 4.50 -18.39
N PHE A 34 -29.57 4.17 -18.32
CA PHE A 34 -30.39 4.48 -17.14
C PHE A 34 -29.91 3.76 -15.87
N VAL A 35 -29.20 2.64 -16.02
CA VAL A 35 -28.71 1.82 -14.91
C VAL A 35 -27.73 2.62 -14.04
N TYR A 36 -26.94 3.52 -14.62
CA TYR A 36 -25.98 4.37 -13.90
C TYR A 36 -26.62 5.24 -12.81
N GLY A 37 -27.87 5.67 -13.01
CA GLY A 37 -28.62 6.46 -12.02
C GLY A 37 -29.18 5.65 -10.84
N ILE A 38 -29.13 4.31 -10.89
CA ILE A 38 -29.84 3.45 -9.94
C ILE A 38 -28.88 2.57 -9.13
N HIS A 39 -27.95 1.90 -9.79
CA HIS A 39 -27.24 0.78 -9.16
C HIS A 39 -26.31 1.20 -8.01
N LEU A 40 -25.64 2.35 -8.09
CA LEU A 40 -24.84 2.87 -6.97
C LEU A 40 -25.69 3.54 -5.89
N VAL A 41 -26.76 4.24 -6.29
CA VAL A 41 -27.69 4.90 -5.35
C VAL A 41 -28.24 3.87 -4.37
N ILE A 42 -28.70 2.72 -4.87
CA ILE A 42 -29.26 1.69 -4.00
C ILE A 42 -28.22 1.08 -3.06
N PHE A 43 -26.96 0.90 -3.47
CA PHE A 43 -25.92 0.40 -2.56
C PHE A 43 -25.71 1.35 -1.38
N PHE A 44 -25.64 2.66 -1.63
CA PHE A 44 -25.48 3.66 -0.57
C PHE A 44 -26.73 3.74 0.32
N VAL A 45 -27.93 3.77 -0.26
CA VAL A 45 -29.20 3.75 0.50
C VAL A 45 -29.29 2.50 1.37
N LEU A 46 -29.00 1.31 0.86
CA LEU A 46 -29.02 0.06 1.65
C LEU A 46 -27.93 0.03 2.73
N SER A 47 -26.76 0.61 2.46
CA SER A 47 -25.69 0.76 3.45
C SER A 47 -26.14 1.65 4.62
N GLY A 48 -26.84 2.74 4.30
CA GLY A 48 -27.52 3.62 5.25
C GLY A 48 -28.64 2.93 6.04
N TYR A 49 -29.53 2.24 5.34
CA TYR A 49 -30.68 1.52 5.90
C TYR A 49 -30.28 0.47 6.93
N THR A 50 -29.14 -0.20 6.69
CA THR A 50 -28.59 -1.20 7.62
C THR A 50 -27.64 -0.60 8.66
N SER A 51 -27.38 0.69 8.59
CA SER A 51 -26.51 1.41 9.52
C SER A 51 -27.23 1.63 10.86
N LYS A 52 -26.45 1.62 11.94
CA LYS A 52 -26.89 2.04 13.27
C LYS A 52 -25.95 3.14 13.74
N LYS A 53 -26.45 4.08 14.55
CA LYS A 53 -25.62 5.07 15.21
C LYS A 53 -24.58 4.35 16.09
N LYS A 54 -23.31 4.66 15.87
CA LYS A 54 -22.17 4.12 16.63
C LYS A 54 -21.21 5.25 16.97
N ARG A 55 -20.58 5.18 18.14
CA ARG A 55 -19.51 6.10 18.50
C ARG A 55 -18.34 5.96 17.54
N ILE A 56 -17.78 7.07 17.09
CA ILE A 56 -16.54 7.07 16.30
C ILE A 56 -15.37 6.89 17.26
N ASN A 57 -14.68 5.77 17.12
CA ASN A 57 -13.45 5.44 17.82
C ASN A 57 -12.54 4.60 16.91
N GLY A 58 -11.31 4.30 17.37
CA GLY A 58 -10.35 3.48 16.62
C GLY A 58 -10.94 2.13 16.18
N ASP A 59 -11.64 1.42 17.07
CA ASP A 59 -12.24 0.12 16.77
C ASP A 59 -13.26 0.18 15.62
N TYR A 60 -14.14 1.19 15.64
CA TYR A 60 -15.11 1.41 14.57
C TYR A 60 -14.40 1.67 13.24
N LEU A 61 -13.42 2.57 13.24
CA LEU A 61 -12.67 2.93 12.03
C LEU A 61 -11.89 1.74 11.48
N ASN A 62 -11.22 0.97 12.33
CA ASN A 62 -10.48 -0.22 11.96
C ASN A 62 -11.37 -1.32 11.42
N ALA A 63 -12.54 -1.54 12.01
CA ALA A 63 -13.51 -2.51 11.51
C ALA A 63 -14.03 -2.11 10.12
N ARG A 64 -14.28 -0.81 9.90
CA ARG A 64 -14.68 -0.30 8.58
C ARG A 64 -13.55 -0.38 7.56
N PHE A 65 -12.34 0.01 7.95
CA PHE A 65 -11.13 -0.07 7.14
C PHE A 65 -10.87 -1.53 6.72
N SER A 66 -10.86 -2.45 7.67
CA SER A 66 -10.62 -3.87 7.40
C SER A 66 -11.68 -4.49 6.50
N ARG A 67 -12.94 -4.06 6.61
CA ARG A 67 -14.03 -4.57 5.78
C ARG A 67 -13.94 -4.08 4.32
N LEU A 68 -13.43 -2.88 4.09
CA LEU A 68 -13.46 -2.22 2.78
C LEU A 68 -12.07 -2.18 2.13
N MET A 69 -11.07 -1.67 2.83
CA MET A 69 -9.72 -1.47 2.29
C MET A 69 -8.91 -2.75 2.15
N VAL A 70 -9.15 -3.78 2.98
CA VAL A 70 -8.44 -5.06 2.81
C VAL A 70 -8.82 -5.74 1.49
N PRO A 71 -10.11 -5.96 1.15
CA PRO A 71 -10.48 -6.44 -0.18
C PRO A 71 -9.98 -5.55 -1.32
N TYR A 72 -9.97 -4.23 -1.14
CA TYR A 72 -9.43 -3.28 -2.11
C TYR A 72 -7.95 -3.58 -2.41
N PHE A 73 -7.09 -3.64 -1.39
CA PHE A 73 -5.66 -3.90 -1.58
C PHE A 73 -5.37 -5.28 -2.16
N TYR A 74 -6.13 -6.32 -1.78
CA TYR A 74 -5.99 -7.64 -2.41
C TYR A 74 -6.36 -7.59 -3.90
N THR A 75 -7.40 -6.85 -4.27
CA THR A 75 -7.81 -6.71 -5.67
C THR A 75 -6.73 -5.97 -6.47
N CYS A 76 -6.19 -4.85 -5.94
CA CYS A 76 -5.06 -4.15 -6.54
C CYS A 76 -3.85 -5.06 -6.75
N LEU A 77 -3.48 -5.86 -5.73
CA LEU A 77 -2.35 -6.78 -5.82
C LEU A 77 -2.58 -7.88 -6.87
N LEU A 78 -3.78 -8.45 -6.95
CA LEU A 78 -4.11 -9.47 -7.93
C LEU A 78 -4.09 -8.93 -9.37
N ILE A 79 -4.62 -7.72 -9.58
CA ILE A 79 -4.54 -7.03 -10.88
C ILE A 79 -3.07 -6.81 -11.24
N MET A 80 -2.25 -6.23 -10.36
CA MET A 80 -0.83 -6.00 -10.62
C MET A 80 -0.07 -7.28 -10.96
N LEU A 81 -0.29 -8.37 -10.21
CA LEU A 81 0.33 -9.65 -10.53
C LEU A 81 -0.09 -10.18 -11.91
N THR A 82 -1.37 -10.05 -12.25
CA THR A 82 -1.89 -10.54 -13.53
C THR A 82 -1.44 -9.67 -14.70
N ASP A 83 -1.31 -8.35 -14.49
CA ASP A 83 -0.75 -7.43 -15.47
C ASP A 83 0.73 -7.76 -15.76
N ILE A 84 1.51 -8.14 -14.74
CA ILE A 84 2.86 -8.70 -14.93
C ILE A 84 2.79 -9.99 -15.77
N PHE A 85 1.91 -10.94 -15.43
CA PHE A 85 1.75 -12.18 -16.22
C PHE A 85 1.34 -11.91 -17.67
N ASN A 86 0.41 -10.99 -17.90
CA ASN A 86 -0.05 -10.58 -19.23
C ASN A 86 1.08 -9.91 -20.03
N SER A 87 1.92 -9.11 -19.39
CA SER A 87 3.15 -8.57 -20.00
C SER A 87 4.01 -9.71 -20.58
N TYR A 88 4.22 -10.78 -19.82
CA TYR A 88 5.02 -11.93 -20.28
C TYR A 88 4.35 -12.77 -21.37
N LEU A 89 3.08 -13.14 -21.16
CA LEU A 89 2.39 -14.17 -21.92
C LEU A 89 1.60 -13.61 -23.12
N VAL A 90 1.02 -12.42 -22.99
CA VAL A 90 0.12 -11.83 -24.00
C VAL A 90 0.86 -10.79 -24.81
N TYR A 91 1.50 -9.82 -24.15
CA TYR A 91 2.16 -8.70 -24.82
C TYR A 91 3.62 -8.99 -25.19
N HIS A 92 4.17 -10.10 -24.68
CA HIS A 92 5.56 -10.51 -24.87
C HIS A 92 6.61 -9.45 -24.46
N GLU A 93 6.22 -8.49 -23.62
CA GLU A 93 7.10 -7.50 -22.99
C GLU A 93 7.70 -8.08 -21.71
N ARG A 94 9.00 -8.40 -21.76
CA ARG A 94 9.71 -9.08 -20.66
C ARG A 94 10.80 -8.22 -20.02
N SER A 95 10.97 -6.99 -20.47
CA SER A 95 12.04 -6.10 -20.01
C SER A 95 11.79 -5.68 -18.55
N ALA A 96 12.88 -5.52 -17.78
CA ALA A 96 12.80 -5.03 -16.41
C ALA A 96 12.15 -3.64 -16.35
N ALA A 97 12.49 -2.75 -17.30
CA ALA A 97 11.93 -1.41 -17.39
C ALA A 97 10.41 -1.41 -17.66
N SER A 98 9.92 -2.21 -18.62
CA SER A 98 8.47 -2.29 -18.91
C SER A 98 7.68 -2.79 -17.71
N ILE A 99 8.17 -3.86 -17.05
CA ILE A 99 7.46 -4.48 -15.94
C ILE A 99 7.51 -3.61 -14.68
N THR A 100 8.64 -2.96 -14.40
CA THR A 100 8.74 -2.02 -13.28
C THR A 100 7.89 -0.77 -13.50
N ARG A 101 7.78 -0.27 -14.73
CA ARG A 101 6.83 0.80 -15.10
C ARG A 101 5.38 0.38 -14.87
N LEU A 102 5.04 -0.87 -15.17
CA LEU A 102 3.71 -1.43 -14.89
C LEU A 102 3.43 -1.45 -13.38
N ILE A 103 4.38 -1.96 -12.58
CA ILE A 103 4.28 -1.97 -11.11
C ILE A 103 4.11 -0.54 -10.58
N SER A 104 4.91 0.39 -11.07
CA SER A 104 4.86 1.81 -10.71
C SER A 104 3.47 2.41 -10.94
N ARG A 105 2.96 2.27 -12.18
CA ARG A 105 1.62 2.73 -12.57
C ARG A 105 0.54 2.13 -11.68
N ASP A 106 0.66 0.84 -11.37
CA ASP A 106 -0.32 0.10 -10.57
C ASP A 106 -0.32 0.51 -9.10
N LEU A 107 0.84 0.75 -8.51
CA LEU A 107 0.97 1.31 -7.17
C LEU A 107 0.37 2.72 -7.10
N VAL A 108 0.67 3.57 -8.08
CA VAL A 108 0.19 4.96 -8.15
C VAL A 108 -1.34 5.01 -8.29
N ARG A 109 -1.93 4.28 -9.26
CA ARG A 109 -3.40 4.23 -9.41
C ARG A 109 -4.10 3.62 -8.18
N SER A 110 -3.46 2.65 -7.51
CA SER A 110 -3.97 2.04 -6.28
C SER A 110 -3.96 2.99 -5.09
N PHE A 111 -2.98 3.88 -5.02
CA PHE A 111 -2.93 4.92 -4.00
C PHE A 111 -4.03 5.97 -4.22
N PHE A 112 -4.11 6.56 -5.42
CA PHE A 112 -5.10 7.60 -5.71
C PHE A 112 -6.54 7.07 -5.72
N ALA A 113 -6.74 5.79 -6.05
CA ALA A 113 -8.02 5.09 -6.00
C ALA A 113 -9.16 5.82 -6.75
N SER A 114 -8.84 6.44 -7.89
CA SER A 114 -9.80 7.12 -8.74
C SER A 114 -10.39 6.19 -9.78
N GLY A 115 -11.72 6.21 -9.90
CA GLY A 115 -12.44 5.36 -10.83
C GLY A 115 -12.44 5.85 -12.28
N THR A 116 -12.19 7.14 -12.52
CA THR A 116 -12.25 7.76 -13.87
C THR A 116 -11.12 8.74 -14.12
N HIS A 117 -10.94 9.74 -13.24
CA HIS A 117 -9.95 10.79 -13.45
C HIS A 117 -8.52 10.24 -13.28
N THR A 118 -7.65 10.59 -14.22
CA THR A 118 -6.23 10.25 -14.22
C THR A 118 -5.35 11.46 -13.91
N VAL A 119 -5.93 12.64 -13.70
CA VAL A 119 -5.21 13.89 -13.45
C VAL A 119 -5.55 14.42 -12.05
N PHE A 120 -4.52 14.76 -11.27
CA PHE A 120 -4.60 15.24 -9.90
C PHE A 120 -3.73 16.49 -9.73
N GLY A 121 -4.33 17.67 -9.84
CA GLY A 121 -3.56 18.91 -9.96
C GLY A 121 -2.71 18.88 -11.22
N THR A 122 -1.38 18.92 -11.07
CA THR A 122 -0.40 18.82 -12.16
C THR A 122 0.07 17.39 -12.45
N ILE A 123 -0.43 16.40 -11.71
CA ILE A 123 0.03 15.00 -11.81
C ILE A 123 -0.88 14.24 -12.77
N GLU A 124 -0.30 13.66 -13.81
CA GLU A 124 -0.97 12.68 -14.67
C GLU A 124 -0.55 11.25 -14.28
N LEU A 125 -1.51 10.44 -13.83
CA LEU A 125 -1.30 9.05 -13.39
C LEU A 125 -1.28 8.06 -14.56
N GLY A 126 -1.74 8.46 -15.74
CA GLY A 126 -1.88 7.63 -16.94
C GLY A 126 -2.95 6.52 -16.87
N SER A 127 -3.47 6.17 -15.68
CA SER A 127 -4.47 5.10 -15.51
C SER A 127 -5.41 5.33 -14.33
N LYS A 128 -6.58 4.69 -14.39
CA LYS A 128 -7.61 4.63 -13.33
C LYS A 128 -7.63 3.26 -12.64
N ILE A 129 -8.23 3.18 -11.46
CA ILE A 129 -8.39 1.91 -10.70
C ILE A 129 -9.65 1.12 -11.09
N GLY A 130 -10.58 1.75 -11.81
CA GLY A 130 -11.86 1.14 -12.16
C GLY A 130 -12.80 0.97 -10.94
N ALA A 131 -13.80 0.09 -11.05
CA ALA A 131 -14.99 0.03 -10.19
C ALA A 131 -14.74 -0.12 -8.67
N ILE A 132 -13.56 -0.57 -8.23
CA ILE A 132 -13.24 -0.71 -6.79
C ILE A 132 -13.01 0.62 -6.07
N TRP A 133 -12.96 1.75 -6.80
CA TRP A 133 -13.01 3.10 -6.21
C TRP A 133 -14.18 3.27 -5.21
N PHE A 134 -15.26 2.50 -5.42
CA PHE A 134 -16.42 2.44 -4.54
C PHE A 134 -16.07 2.08 -3.09
N LEU A 135 -15.03 1.27 -2.85
CA LEU A 135 -14.64 0.77 -1.52
C LEU A 135 -14.13 1.91 -0.61
N PRO A 136 -13.11 2.70 -0.99
CA PRO A 136 -12.70 3.85 -0.18
C PRO A 136 -13.79 4.94 -0.12
N ALA A 137 -14.54 5.18 -1.20
CA ALA A 137 -15.69 6.10 -1.14
C ALA A 137 -16.72 5.68 -0.09
N MET A 138 -17.06 4.39 -0.01
CA MET A 138 -17.97 3.83 1.00
C MET A 138 -17.41 3.95 2.42
N PHE A 139 -16.08 3.92 2.60
CA PHE A 139 -15.43 4.17 3.89
C PHE A 139 -15.68 5.61 4.33
N PHE A 140 -15.38 6.60 3.49
CA PHE A 140 -15.57 8.02 3.80
C PHE A 140 -17.05 8.37 3.98
N ALA A 141 -17.95 7.85 3.15
CA ALA A 141 -19.39 8.03 3.31
C ALA A 141 -19.90 7.52 4.68
N SER A 142 -19.42 6.34 5.09
CA SER A 142 -19.76 5.76 6.40
C SER A 142 -19.21 6.57 7.57
N LEU A 143 -18.02 7.17 7.40
CA LEU A 143 -17.41 8.03 8.41
C LEU A 143 -18.20 9.34 8.56
N LEU A 144 -18.48 10.02 7.45
CA LEU A 144 -19.22 11.28 7.41
C LEU A 144 -20.63 11.11 8.00
N LEU A 145 -21.35 10.04 7.61
CA LEU A 145 -22.66 9.73 8.19
C LEU A 145 -22.57 9.61 9.71
N GLN A 146 -21.65 8.80 10.23
CA GLN A 146 -21.54 8.63 11.68
C GLN A 146 -21.12 9.93 12.37
N ALA A 147 -20.26 10.76 11.76
CA ALA A 147 -19.81 12.00 12.36
C ALA A 147 -20.98 12.95 12.59
N VAL A 148 -21.80 13.13 11.55
CA VAL A 148 -23.00 13.96 11.61
C VAL A 148 -24.03 13.39 12.60
N LEU A 149 -24.28 12.08 12.58
CA LEU A 149 -25.23 11.45 13.52
C LEU A 149 -24.78 11.53 14.98
N ASN A 150 -23.48 11.49 15.26
CA ASN A 150 -22.96 11.67 16.62
C ASN A 150 -23.07 13.13 17.07
N TYR A 151 -22.88 14.10 16.18
CA TYR A 151 -22.94 15.52 16.49
C TYR A 151 -24.37 16.04 16.66
N PHE A 152 -25.28 15.77 15.71
CA PHE A 152 -26.65 16.32 15.70
C PHE A 152 -27.69 15.46 16.45
N GLY A 153 -27.25 14.36 17.09
CA GLY A 153 -28.12 13.60 17.98
C GLY A 153 -29.28 12.91 17.25
N GLU A 154 -30.51 13.27 17.62
CA GLU A 154 -31.76 12.74 17.06
C GLU A 154 -32.38 13.63 15.98
N ASN A 155 -31.81 14.82 15.74
CA ASN A 155 -32.40 15.81 14.85
C ASN A 155 -32.09 15.52 13.38
N ASP A 156 -32.96 14.72 12.76
CA ASP A 156 -32.78 14.23 11.39
C ASP A 156 -32.74 15.35 10.36
N ALA A 157 -33.47 16.46 10.58
CA ALA A 157 -33.50 17.59 9.66
C ALA A 157 -32.13 18.26 9.56
N TYR A 158 -31.50 18.58 10.69
CA TYR A 158 -30.16 19.19 10.70
C TYR A 158 -29.11 18.23 10.15
N ALA A 159 -29.19 16.95 10.52
CA ALA A 159 -28.29 15.93 9.96
C ALA A 159 -28.41 15.82 8.43
N GLY A 160 -29.64 15.86 7.92
CA GLY A 160 -29.93 15.85 6.48
C GLY A 160 -29.39 17.08 5.76
N THR A 161 -29.64 18.27 6.29
CA THR A 161 -29.14 19.53 5.72
C THR A 161 -27.61 19.54 5.66
N VAL A 162 -26.92 19.16 6.74
CA VAL A 162 -25.46 19.13 6.76
C VAL A 162 -24.90 18.10 5.77
N LEU A 163 -25.49 16.92 5.67
CA LEU A 163 -25.05 15.92 4.70
C LEU A 163 -25.36 16.31 3.25
N ALA A 164 -26.44 17.04 3.00
CA ALA A 164 -26.73 17.63 1.70
C ALA A 164 -25.69 18.69 1.32
N LEU A 165 -25.30 19.57 2.26
CA LEU A 165 -24.24 20.55 2.05
C LEU A 165 -22.88 19.88 1.80
N ILE A 166 -22.56 18.81 2.54
CA ILE A 166 -21.36 18.01 2.31
C ILE A 166 -21.40 17.38 0.92
N ALA A 167 -22.53 16.79 0.50
CA ALA A 167 -22.68 16.24 -0.84
C ALA A 167 -22.48 17.30 -1.94
N LEU A 168 -23.08 18.48 -1.76
CA LEU A 168 -22.92 19.62 -2.68
C LEU A 168 -21.46 20.09 -2.74
N THR A 169 -20.77 20.14 -1.60
CA THR A 169 -19.34 20.47 -1.54
C THR A 169 -18.50 19.44 -2.29
N GLY A 170 -18.83 18.15 -2.15
CA GLY A 170 -18.18 17.06 -2.88
C GLY A 170 -18.34 17.23 -4.40
N HIS A 171 -19.56 17.53 -4.84
CA HIS A 171 -19.89 17.77 -6.24
C HIS A 171 -19.17 18.99 -6.83
N ILE A 172 -19.24 20.13 -6.14
CA ILE A 172 -18.59 21.38 -6.59
C ILE A 172 -17.07 21.22 -6.60
N SER A 173 -16.48 20.72 -5.51
CA SER A 173 -15.01 20.60 -5.42
C SER A 173 -14.43 19.67 -6.48
N ALA A 174 -15.15 18.60 -6.86
CA ALA A 174 -14.74 17.67 -7.90
C ALA A 174 -14.55 18.34 -9.28
N GLN A 175 -15.22 19.45 -9.55
CA GLN A 175 -15.08 20.20 -10.80
C GLN A 175 -13.80 21.05 -10.86
N PHE A 176 -13.16 21.30 -9.70
CA PHE A 176 -11.96 22.14 -9.61
C PHE A 176 -10.70 21.34 -9.26
N LEU A 177 -10.82 20.39 -8.34
CA LEU A 177 -9.72 19.60 -7.82
C LEU A 177 -10.21 18.19 -7.51
N TRP A 178 -9.56 17.19 -8.09
CA TRP A 178 -9.85 15.79 -7.79
C TRP A 178 -9.03 15.31 -6.60
N LEU A 179 -9.69 14.77 -5.57
CA LEU A 179 -9.03 14.30 -4.33
C LEU A 179 -8.79 12.79 -4.35
N PRO A 180 -7.69 12.30 -3.72
CA PRO A 180 -7.41 10.87 -3.65
C PRO A 180 -8.49 10.11 -2.84
N PHE A 181 -8.49 8.79 -2.97
CA PHE A 181 -9.39 7.87 -2.27
C PHE A 181 -10.88 8.03 -2.60
N SER A 182 -11.20 8.75 -3.68
CA SER A 182 -12.59 9.04 -4.06
C SER A 182 -13.39 9.66 -2.90
N ILE A 183 -12.76 10.54 -2.12
CA ILE A 183 -13.37 11.20 -0.95
C ILE A 183 -14.61 11.98 -1.38
N GLN A 184 -14.55 12.69 -2.51
CA GLN A 184 -15.66 13.50 -3.05
C GLN A 184 -16.87 12.63 -3.41
N SER A 185 -16.64 11.47 -4.02
CA SER A 185 -17.68 10.47 -4.23
C SER A 185 -18.28 9.99 -2.91
N GLY A 186 -17.45 9.80 -1.87
CA GLY A 186 -17.87 9.47 -0.52
C GLY A 186 -18.71 10.57 0.15
N MET A 187 -18.39 11.85 -0.09
CA MET A 187 -19.17 12.99 0.38
C MET A 187 -20.57 12.99 -0.21
N MET A 188 -20.69 12.77 -1.52
CA MET A 188 -21.97 12.67 -2.20
C MET A 188 -22.78 11.46 -1.71
N ALA A 189 -22.12 10.30 -1.58
CA ALA A 189 -22.72 9.07 -1.08
C ALA A 189 -23.25 9.17 0.36
N ALA A 190 -22.63 9.98 1.22
CA ALA A 190 -23.04 10.14 2.62
C ALA A 190 -24.49 10.63 2.75
N PHE A 191 -24.94 11.50 1.83
CA PHE A 191 -26.33 11.97 1.78
C PHE A 191 -27.32 10.83 1.46
N PHE A 192 -27.02 10.00 0.46
CA PHE A 192 -27.84 8.83 0.13
C PHE A 192 -27.85 7.77 1.25
N MET A 193 -26.73 7.60 1.96
CA MET A 193 -26.73 6.77 3.16
C MET A 193 -27.63 7.34 4.27
N TRP A 194 -27.66 8.66 4.45
CA TRP A 194 -28.57 9.28 5.42
C TRP A 194 -30.03 9.06 5.05
N ILE A 195 -30.39 9.20 3.77
CA ILE A 195 -31.74 8.87 3.29
C ILE A 195 -32.11 7.43 3.69
N GLY A 196 -31.22 6.47 3.42
CA GLY A 196 -31.40 5.08 3.84
C GLY A 196 -31.61 4.91 5.35
N PHE A 197 -30.79 5.60 6.15
CA PHE A 197 -30.89 5.58 7.61
C PHE A 197 -32.25 6.11 8.10
N VAL A 198 -32.73 7.22 7.55
CA VAL A 198 -34.04 7.82 7.85
C VAL A 198 -35.20 6.91 7.43
N ILE A 199 -35.10 6.28 6.25
CA ILE A 199 -36.08 5.30 5.77
C ILE A 199 -36.26 4.18 6.80
N ARG A 200 -35.16 3.67 7.38
CA ARG A 200 -35.23 2.64 8.42
C ARG A 200 -35.76 3.18 9.74
N LYS A 201 -35.26 4.33 10.19
CA LYS A 201 -35.59 4.93 11.50
C LYS A 201 -37.10 5.21 11.63
N HIS A 202 -37.71 5.72 10.56
CA HIS A 202 -39.14 6.11 10.54
C HIS A 202 -40.07 5.08 9.91
N ASP A 203 -39.53 3.90 9.59
CA ASP A 203 -40.22 2.80 8.91
C ASP A 203 -41.00 3.30 7.67
N LEU A 204 -40.33 4.08 6.81
CA LEU A 204 -41.01 4.73 5.68
C LEU A 204 -41.52 3.74 4.64
N LEU A 205 -40.88 2.57 4.51
CA LEU A 205 -41.28 1.55 3.53
C LEU A 205 -42.67 0.96 3.83
N SER A 206 -43.05 0.80 5.11
CA SER A 206 -44.40 0.31 5.47
C SER A 206 -45.50 1.32 5.15
N LYS A 207 -45.14 2.59 5.00
CA LYS A 207 -46.05 3.71 4.68
C LYS A 207 -46.22 3.91 3.17
N VAL A 208 -45.44 3.21 2.33
CA VAL A 208 -45.53 3.33 0.86
C VAL A 208 -46.82 2.69 0.37
N ARG A 209 -47.74 3.52 -0.13
CA ARG A 209 -48.95 3.08 -0.85
C ARG A 209 -48.68 2.90 -2.34
N TRP A 210 -49.54 2.15 -3.02
CA TRP A 210 -49.48 1.94 -4.48
C TRP A 210 -49.42 3.25 -5.28
N SER A 211 -50.13 4.30 -4.84
CA SER A 211 -50.07 5.62 -5.47
C SER A 211 -48.68 6.26 -5.44
N HIS A 212 -47.96 6.15 -4.31
CA HIS A 212 -46.58 6.64 -4.20
C HIS A 212 -45.64 5.83 -5.10
N TYR A 213 -45.86 4.52 -5.19
CA TYR A 213 -45.09 3.66 -6.09
C TYR A 213 -45.29 4.06 -7.56
N LEU A 214 -46.54 4.23 -8.00
CA LEU A 214 -46.86 4.69 -9.36
C LEU A 214 -46.26 6.07 -9.65
N PHE A 215 -46.36 7.00 -8.71
CA PHE A 215 -45.77 8.33 -8.85
C PHE A 215 -44.24 8.27 -8.99
N ALA A 216 -43.58 7.43 -8.18
CA ALA A 216 -42.13 7.20 -8.32
C ALA A 216 -41.78 6.57 -9.69
N GLN A 217 -42.56 5.59 -10.17
CA GLN A 217 -42.31 5.03 -11.50
C GLN A 217 -42.53 6.05 -12.62
N LEU A 218 -43.48 6.98 -12.48
CA LEU A 218 -43.64 8.09 -13.42
C LEU A 218 -42.41 9.01 -13.41
N ILE A 219 -41.89 9.38 -12.22
CA ILE A 219 -40.65 10.15 -12.08
C ILE A 219 -39.49 9.41 -12.75
N LEU A 220 -39.36 8.10 -12.52
CA LEU A 220 -38.31 7.30 -13.12
C LEU A 220 -38.40 7.30 -14.66
N LEU A 221 -39.58 7.06 -15.22
CA LEU A 221 -39.80 7.06 -16.68
C LEU A 221 -39.54 8.43 -17.30
N LEU A 222 -40.02 9.51 -16.67
CA LEU A 222 -39.75 10.87 -17.11
C LEU A 222 -38.25 11.19 -17.01
N GLY A 223 -37.59 10.76 -15.94
CA GLY A 223 -36.14 10.91 -15.78
C GLY A 223 -35.34 10.18 -16.85
N ILE A 224 -35.75 8.97 -17.24
CA ILE A 224 -35.15 8.21 -18.35
C ILE A 224 -35.35 8.97 -19.66
N PHE A 225 -36.58 9.41 -19.94
CA PHE A 225 -36.93 10.12 -21.18
C PHE A 225 -36.19 11.44 -21.33
N LEU A 226 -36.04 12.20 -20.25
CA LEU A 226 -35.39 13.51 -20.22
C LEU A 226 -33.87 13.45 -20.00
N GLY A 227 -33.29 12.27 -19.78
CA GLY A 227 -31.84 12.11 -19.57
C GLY A 227 -31.32 12.50 -18.18
N TYR A 228 -32.18 12.49 -17.16
CA TYR A 228 -31.81 12.78 -15.75
C TYR A 228 -31.41 11.53 -14.95
N CYS A 229 -31.17 10.39 -15.59
CA CYS A 229 -30.68 9.16 -14.94
C CYS A 229 -29.17 9.17 -14.65
N ASN A 230 -28.55 10.35 -14.54
CA ASN A 230 -27.11 10.47 -14.39
C ASN A 230 -26.72 10.90 -12.97
N VAL A 231 -26.49 9.91 -12.09
CA VAL A 231 -25.89 10.12 -10.76
C VAL A 231 -24.50 9.49 -10.77
N ASN A 232 -23.54 10.19 -11.36
CA ASN A 232 -22.18 9.68 -11.55
C ASN A 232 -21.34 9.86 -10.28
N PHE A 233 -21.51 8.96 -9.32
CA PHE A 233 -20.67 8.96 -8.13
C PHE A 233 -19.18 8.84 -8.44
N VAL A 234 -18.80 8.15 -9.52
CA VAL A 234 -17.39 7.97 -9.89
C VAL A 234 -16.67 9.28 -10.24
N THR A 235 -17.39 10.26 -10.78
CA THR A 235 -16.89 11.63 -11.06
C THR A 235 -17.45 12.67 -10.09
N ALA A 236 -18.16 12.22 -9.04
CA ALA A 236 -18.93 13.08 -8.13
C ALA A 236 -19.80 14.12 -8.89
N ASP A 237 -20.35 13.70 -10.03
CA ASP A 237 -21.10 14.56 -10.93
C ASP A 237 -22.57 14.16 -10.97
N ILE A 238 -23.44 15.17 -10.98
CA ILE A 238 -24.90 15.00 -11.05
C ILE A 238 -25.43 16.07 -11.99
N ASN A 239 -26.15 15.66 -13.05
CA ASN A 239 -26.72 16.59 -14.03
C ASN A 239 -27.60 17.66 -13.36
N ASP A 240 -28.61 17.20 -12.62
CA ASP A 240 -29.49 18.05 -11.80
C ASP A 240 -29.55 17.49 -10.38
N VAL A 241 -29.13 18.30 -9.41
CA VAL A 241 -28.95 17.88 -8.01
C VAL A 241 -30.28 17.43 -7.37
N ILE A 242 -31.42 17.93 -7.82
CA ILE A 242 -32.72 17.59 -7.24
C ILE A 242 -33.36 16.44 -8.03
N LEU A 243 -33.52 16.61 -9.33
CA LEU A 243 -34.26 15.68 -10.17
C LEU A 243 -33.53 14.34 -10.28
N SER A 244 -32.21 14.33 -10.42
CA SER A 244 -31.44 13.08 -10.51
C SER A 244 -31.49 12.28 -9.20
N VAL A 245 -31.55 12.97 -8.04
CA VAL A 245 -31.76 12.32 -6.74
C VAL A 245 -33.14 11.66 -6.70
N LEU A 246 -34.20 12.37 -7.11
CA LEU A 246 -35.56 11.82 -7.14
C LEU A 246 -35.68 10.62 -8.09
N VAL A 247 -35.05 10.70 -9.26
CA VAL A 247 -34.98 9.60 -10.24
C VAL A 247 -34.25 8.38 -9.65
N GLY A 248 -33.08 8.58 -9.03
CA GLY A 248 -32.32 7.50 -8.40
C GLY A 248 -33.08 6.84 -7.25
N LEU A 249 -33.75 7.61 -6.39
CA LEU A 249 -34.60 7.08 -5.31
C LEU A 249 -35.82 6.32 -5.86
N SER A 250 -36.39 6.79 -6.97
CA SER A 250 -37.49 6.09 -7.65
C SER A 250 -37.03 4.74 -8.22
N GLY A 251 -35.82 4.69 -8.78
CA GLY A 251 -35.17 3.43 -9.17
C GLY A 251 -34.89 2.50 -7.99
N CYS A 252 -34.47 3.03 -6.85
CA CYS A 252 -34.32 2.24 -5.62
C CYS A 252 -35.65 1.59 -5.20
N LEU A 253 -36.77 2.32 -5.30
CA LEU A 253 -38.09 1.80 -4.97
C LEU A 253 -38.55 0.72 -5.95
N LEU A 254 -38.22 0.85 -7.25
CA LEU A 254 -38.44 -0.21 -8.24
C LEU A 254 -37.69 -1.50 -7.86
N VAL A 255 -36.39 -1.40 -7.58
CA VAL A 255 -35.56 -2.56 -7.19
C VAL A 255 -36.04 -3.17 -5.87
N TYR A 256 -36.48 -2.35 -4.90
CA TYR A 256 -37.12 -2.82 -3.68
C TYR A 256 -38.37 -3.66 -3.98
N GLY A 257 -39.28 -3.15 -4.81
CA GLY A 257 -40.50 -3.87 -5.22
C GLY A 257 -40.20 -5.23 -5.84
N ILE A 258 -39.26 -5.27 -6.80
CA ILE A 258 -38.79 -6.52 -7.42
C ILE A 258 -38.21 -7.47 -6.37
N SER A 259 -37.45 -6.93 -5.40
CA SER A 259 -36.77 -7.72 -4.37
C SER A 259 -37.72 -8.38 -3.37
N VAL A 260 -38.87 -7.75 -3.08
CA VAL A 260 -39.91 -8.30 -2.19
C VAL A 260 -40.71 -9.41 -2.88
N ILE A 261 -40.98 -9.23 -4.18
CA ILE A 261 -41.72 -10.18 -5.01
C ILE A 261 -40.87 -11.43 -5.27
N TYR A 262 -39.57 -11.26 -5.53
CA TYR A 262 -38.65 -12.35 -5.83
C TYR A 262 -38.53 -13.36 -4.67
N LYS A 263 -38.92 -14.61 -4.92
CA LYS A 263 -38.84 -15.71 -3.93
C LYS A 263 -37.62 -16.62 -4.07
N GLY A 264 -36.85 -16.48 -5.17
CA GLY A 264 -35.69 -17.32 -5.44
C GLY A 264 -34.54 -17.16 -4.44
N ARG A 265 -33.47 -17.94 -4.64
CA ARG A 265 -32.28 -17.96 -3.77
C ARG A 265 -31.02 -17.41 -4.45
N ILE A 266 -31.02 -17.29 -5.77
CA ILE A 266 -29.83 -16.91 -6.55
C ILE A 266 -29.47 -15.45 -6.28
N LEU A 267 -30.40 -14.51 -6.47
CA LEU A 267 -30.15 -13.08 -6.23
C LEU A 267 -29.81 -12.78 -4.77
N ASP A 268 -30.48 -13.46 -3.83
CA ASP A 268 -30.16 -13.39 -2.39
C ASP A 268 -28.71 -13.83 -2.12
N TYR A 269 -28.29 -14.97 -2.70
CA TYR A 269 -26.91 -15.43 -2.55
C TYR A 269 -25.89 -14.45 -3.15
N ILE A 270 -26.09 -14.01 -4.40
CA ILE A 270 -25.22 -13.03 -5.08
C ILE A 270 -25.12 -11.75 -4.24
N GLY A 271 -26.25 -11.27 -3.71
CA GLY A 271 -26.29 -10.10 -2.84
C GLY A 271 -25.51 -10.24 -1.55
N ARG A 272 -25.53 -11.43 -0.91
CA ARG A 272 -24.71 -11.71 0.28
C ARG A 272 -23.22 -11.58 0.02
N ILE A 273 -22.77 -11.94 -1.19
CA ILE A 273 -21.35 -11.91 -1.61
C ILE A 273 -21.04 -10.73 -2.54
N SER A 274 -21.93 -9.74 -2.66
CA SER A 274 -21.88 -8.64 -3.64
C SER A 274 -20.56 -7.85 -3.62
N LEU A 275 -19.96 -7.63 -2.45
CA LEU A 275 -18.65 -6.94 -2.34
C LEU A 275 -17.54 -7.75 -3.02
N THR A 276 -17.55 -9.06 -2.85
CA THR A 276 -16.56 -9.96 -3.46
C THR A 276 -16.82 -10.07 -4.96
N VAL A 277 -18.09 -10.12 -5.38
CA VAL A 277 -18.49 -10.05 -6.80
C VAL A 277 -17.99 -8.78 -7.47
N LEU A 278 -18.09 -7.62 -6.80
CA LEU A 278 -17.55 -6.35 -7.31
C LEU A 278 -16.03 -6.43 -7.55
N CYS A 279 -15.29 -7.01 -6.59
CA CYS A 279 -13.83 -7.17 -6.72
C CYS A 279 -13.46 -8.11 -7.87
N THR A 280 -14.16 -9.25 -8.00
CA THR A 280 -13.90 -10.22 -9.07
C THR A 280 -14.36 -9.73 -10.45
N HIS A 281 -15.41 -8.90 -10.51
CA HIS A 281 -15.84 -8.26 -11.75
C HIS A 281 -14.78 -7.29 -12.25
N LEU A 282 -14.26 -6.41 -11.38
CA LEU A 282 -13.17 -5.54 -11.79
C LEU A 282 -11.94 -6.35 -12.25
N TYR A 283 -11.59 -7.40 -11.49
CA TYR A 283 -10.48 -8.26 -11.87
C TYR A 283 -10.68 -8.87 -13.26
N ALA A 284 -11.90 -9.32 -13.58
CA ALA A 284 -12.21 -9.84 -14.92
C ALA A 284 -12.05 -8.78 -16.01
N LEU A 285 -12.62 -7.59 -15.79
CA LEU A 285 -12.53 -6.47 -16.73
C LEU A 285 -11.10 -6.01 -17.00
N GLU A 286 -10.29 -5.82 -15.97
CA GLU A 286 -8.95 -5.24 -16.11
C GLU A 286 -7.92 -6.30 -16.50
N ALA A 287 -7.99 -7.48 -15.88
CA ALA A 287 -6.92 -8.46 -15.97
C ALA A 287 -7.20 -9.57 -17.00
N LEU A 288 -8.47 -9.88 -17.29
CA LEU A 288 -8.86 -10.99 -18.16
C LEU A 288 -9.46 -10.58 -19.51
N ALA A 289 -9.75 -9.29 -19.71
CA ALA A 289 -10.30 -8.78 -20.97
C ALA A 289 -9.54 -9.25 -22.24
N PRO A 290 -8.19 -9.32 -22.28
CA PRO A 290 -7.49 -9.82 -23.47
C PRO A 290 -7.88 -11.26 -23.85
N TYR A 291 -8.09 -12.13 -22.85
CA TYR A 291 -8.46 -13.53 -23.08
C TYR A 291 -9.92 -13.67 -23.50
N VAL A 292 -10.82 -12.88 -22.90
CA VAL A 292 -12.24 -12.85 -23.27
C VAL A 292 -12.38 -12.36 -24.71
N ASN A 293 -11.75 -11.24 -25.05
CA ASN A 293 -11.78 -10.69 -26.41
C ASN A 293 -11.25 -11.67 -27.45
N LYS A 294 -10.08 -12.28 -27.19
CA LYS A 294 -9.52 -13.32 -28.06
C LYS A 294 -10.48 -14.50 -28.28
N SER A 295 -11.20 -14.90 -27.23
CA SER A 295 -12.18 -15.99 -27.33
C SER A 295 -13.40 -15.59 -28.16
N LEU A 296 -13.89 -14.36 -28.00
CA LEU A 296 -15.01 -13.82 -28.79
C LEU A 296 -14.62 -13.66 -30.27
N ASP A 297 -13.39 -13.24 -30.55
CA ASP A 297 -12.85 -13.10 -31.91
C ASP A 297 -12.75 -14.47 -32.61
N LEU A 298 -12.31 -15.51 -31.89
CA LEU A 298 -12.26 -16.89 -32.42
C LEU A 298 -13.66 -17.43 -32.79
N LEU A 299 -14.69 -17.01 -32.04
CA LEU A 299 -16.09 -17.36 -32.32
C LEU A 299 -16.73 -16.48 -33.40
N LYS A 300 -16.00 -15.49 -33.94
CA LYS A 300 -16.49 -14.52 -34.94
C LYS A 300 -17.80 -13.83 -34.53
N LEU A 301 -17.94 -13.52 -33.23
CA LEU A 301 -19.12 -12.83 -32.72
C LEU A 301 -18.98 -11.32 -32.95
N GLU A 302 -20.03 -10.72 -33.50
CA GLU A 302 -20.10 -9.29 -33.82
C GLU A 302 -21.39 -8.64 -33.29
N GLY A 303 -21.40 -7.30 -33.26
CA GLY A 303 -22.53 -6.47 -32.83
C GLY A 303 -23.09 -6.82 -31.45
N ASN A 304 -24.40 -6.71 -31.28
CA ASN A 304 -25.08 -6.94 -30.01
C ASN A 304 -24.88 -8.37 -29.46
N LEU A 305 -24.73 -9.39 -30.32
CA LEU A 305 -24.53 -10.77 -29.89
C LEU A 305 -23.18 -10.94 -29.17
N ARG A 306 -22.13 -10.29 -29.66
CA ARG A 306 -20.82 -10.25 -29.00
C ARG A 306 -20.93 -9.65 -27.60
N VAL A 307 -21.63 -8.51 -27.49
CA VAL A 307 -21.76 -7.79 -26.22
C VAL A 307 -22.58 -8.59 -25.21
N TRP A 308 -23.71 -9.19 -25.61
CA TRP A 308 -24.48 -10.07 -24.73
C TRP A 308 -23.70 -11.30 -24.26
N THR A 309 -22.93 -11.91 -25.16
CA THR A 309 -22.04 -13.03 -24.80
C THR A 309 -20.99 -12.59 -23.77
N CYS A 310 -20.39 -11.42 -23.97
CA CYS A 310 -19.44 -10.82 -23.02
C CYS A 310 -20.09 -10.58 -21.64
N ILE A 311 -21.30 -9.99 -21.60
CA ILE A 311 -22.06 -9.78 -20.35
C ILE A 311 -22.27 -11.10 -19.60
N VAL A 312 -22.67 -12.16 -20.30
CA VAL A 312 -22.92 -13.48 -19.67
C VAL A 312 -21.62 -14.07 -19.12
N ILE A 313 -20.53 -14.04 -19.90
CA ILE A 313 -19.21 -14.53 -19.45
C ILE A 313 -18.75 -13.77 -18.21
N GLU A 314 -18.85 -12.44 -18.21
CA GLU A 314 -18.48 -11.57 -17.11
C GLU A 314 -19.28 -11.86 -15.83
N ILE A 315 -20.61 -11.98 -15.95
CA ILE A 315 -21.47 -12.33 -14.81
C ILE A 315 -21.09 -13.70 -14.24
N LEU A 316 -20.95 -14.71 -15.10
CA LEU A 316 -20.60 -16.07 -14.67
C LEU A 316 -19.23 -16.08 -13.99
N PHE A 317 -18.23 -15.46 -14.60
CA PHE A 317 -16.88 -15.41 -14.04
C PHE A 317 -16.86 -14.70 -12.69
N ALA A 318 -17.46 -13.51 -12.59
CA ALA A 318 -17.48 -12.74 -11.36
C ALA A 318 -18.19 -13.50 -10.23
N VAL A 319 -19.38 -14.07 -10.50
CA VAL A 319 -20.15 -14.78 -9.47
C VAL A 319 -19.47 -16.09 -9.04
N LEU A 320 -18.96 -16.88 -9.99
CA LEU A 320 -18.31 -18.16 -9.68
C LEU A 320 -16.99 -17.95 -8.91
N THR A 321 -16.17 -16.99 -9.37
CA THR A 321 -14.90 -16.66 -8.70
C THR A 321 -15.15 -16.10 -7.31
N ALA A 322 -16.12 -15.19 -7.14
CA ALA A 322 -16.47 -14.68 -5.82
C ALA A 322 -16.96 -15.78 -4.87
N SER A 323 -17.75 -16.72 -5.40
CA SER A 323 -18.23 -17.88 -4.63
C SER A 323 -17.08 -18.79 -4.19
N ALA A 324 -16.08 -19.00 -5.05
CA ALA A 324 -14.88 -19.76 -4.72
C ALA A 324 -14.03 -19.06 -3.65
N VAL A 325 -13.82 -17.74 -3.79
CA VAL A 325 -13.08 -16.92 -2.82
C VAL A 325 -13.73 -16.97 -1.44
N GLU A 326 -15.05 -16.82 -1.33
CA GLU A 326 -15.75 -16.88 -0.04
C GLU A 326 -15.65 -18.27 0.63
N LYS A 327 -15.69 -19.35 -0.16
CA LYS A 327 -15.47 -20.71 0.38
C LYS A 327 -14.04 -20.89 0.88
N LEU A 328 -13.04 -20.43 0.12
CA LEU A 328 -11.62 -20.53 0.50
C LEU A 328 -11.31 -19.72 1.76
N LYS A 329 -11.87 -18.52 1.89
CA LYS A 329 -11.69 -17.64 3.05
C LYS A 329 -12.07 -18.32 4.37
N HIS A 330 -13.14 -19.11 4.37
CA HIS A 330 -13.58 -19.87 5.54
C HIS A 330 -12.61 -21.00 5.92
N SER A 331 -11.93 -21.61 4.94
CA SER A 331 -10.91 -22.64 5.18
C SER A 331 -9.61 -22.03 5.71
N PHE A 332 -9.16 -20.92 5.09
CA PHE A 332 -7.94 -20.23 5.47
C PHE A 332 -8.01 -19.60 6.86
N SER A 333 -9.16 -19.05 7.27
CA SER A 333 -9.31 -18.43 8.60
C SER A 333 -9.06 -19.42 9.74
N ARG A 334 -9.52 -20.67 9.59
CA ARG A 334 -9.32 -21.75 10.58
C ARG A 334 -7.86 -22.21 10.67
N ARG A 335 -7.15 -22.24 9.54
CA ARG A 335 -5.72 -22.60 9.52
C ARG A 335 -4.85 -21.47 10.09
N LYS A 336 -5.23 -20.23 9.83
CA LYS A 336 -4.57 -19.02 10.34
C LYS A 336 -4.62 -18.94 11.87
N SER A 337 -5.76 -19.18 12.50
CA SER A 337 -5.89 -19.12 13.96
C SER A 337 -4.95 -20.12 14.66
N SER A 338 -4.91 -21.37 14.18
CA SER A 338 -4.00 -22.39 14.73
C SER A 338 -2.51 -22.04 14.57
N PHE A 339 -2.13 -21.36 13.48
CA PHE A 339 -0.74 -20.97 13.25
C PHE A 339 -0.31 -19.82 14.18
N LEU A 340 -1.18 -18.84 14.40
CA LEU A 340 -0.90 -17.69 15.27
C LEU A 340 -0.81 -18.10 16.76
N GLU A 341 -1.68 -19.00 17.21
CA GLU A 341 -1.70 -19.53 18.58
C GLU A 341 -0.42 -20.32 18.90
N LYS A 342 0.07 -21.12 17.94
CA LYS A 342 1.35 -21.82 18.05
C LYS A 342 2.56 -20.88 18.16
N ARG A 343 2.50 -19.68 17.58
CA ARG A 343 3.63 -18.73 17.65
C ARG A 343 3.61 -17.81 18.85
N GLN A 344 2.44 -17.53 19.42
CA GLN A 344 2.35 -16.83 20.71
C GLN A 344 2.95 -17.68 21.84
N THR A 345 2.85 -19.00 21.73
CA THR A 345 3.45 -19.95 22.68
C THR A 345 4.97 -20.11 22.53
N ASP A 346 5.54 -19.80 21.35
CA ASP A 346 6.99 -19.83 21.08
C ASP A 346 7.79 -18.64 21.68
N GLY A 347 7.15 -17.73 22.43
CA GLY A 347 7.83 -16.68 23.20
C GLY A 347 8.53 -15.58 22.38
N PHE A 348 8.21 -15.43 21.09
CA PHE A 348 8.78 -14.36 20.26
C PHE A 348 8.26 -12.98 20.67
N ASP A 349 9.17 -12.02 20.87
CA ASP A 349 8.80 -10.60 20.97
C ASP A 349 8.20 -10.12 19.64
N VAL A 350 6.92 -9.78 19.68
CA VAL A 350 6.12 -9.35 18.52
C VAL A 350 6.75 -8.13 17.84
N ASN A 351 7.31 -7.20 18.63
CA ASN A 351 7.92 -6.00 18.11
C ASN A 351 9.19 -6.33 17.33
N THR A 352 10.05 -7.18 17.87
CA THR A 352 11.28 -7.65 17.20
C THR A 352 10.95 -8.34 15.87
N LEU A 353 9.94 -9.22 15.85
CA LEU A 353 9.53 -9.91 14.61
C LEU A 353 9.05 -8.94 13.53
N THR A 354 8.24 -7.94 13.88
CA THR A 354 7.78 -6.91 12.93
C THR A 354 8.96 -6.08 12.40
N VAL A 355 9.92 -5.73 13.26
CA VAL A 355 11.14 -5.00 12.87
C VAL A 355 11.97 -5.80 11.87
N ASP A 356 12.16 -7.11 12.09
CA ASP A 356 12.94 -7.95 11.17
C ASP A 356 12.23 -8.11 9.81
N ILE A 357 10.90 -8.27 9.79
CA ILE A 357 10.14 -8.31 8.54
C ILE A 357 10.24 -6.96 7.80
N ALA A 358 10.17 -5.84 8.52
CA ALA A 358 10.33 -4.51 7.94
C ALA A 358 11.73 -4.34 7.32
N LYS A 359 12.80 -4.76 8.01
CA LYS A 359 14.16 -4.79 7.43
C LYS A 359 14.23 -5.66 6.17
N GLY A 360 13.52 -6.79 6.13
CA GLY A 360 13.44 -7.63 4.93
C GLY A 360 12.78 -6.94 3.74
N LEU A 361 11.69 -6.19 3.96
CA LEU A 361 11.05 -5.38 2.93
C LEU A 361 11.99 -4.29 2.42
N LEU A 362 12.69 -3.60 3.33
CA LEU A 362 13.67 -2.57 2.98
C LEU A 362 14.85 -3.15 2.20
N LEU A 363 15.34 -4.34 2.57
CA LEU A 363 16.39 -5.03 1.83
C LEU A 363 15.96 -5.33 0.40
N LEU A 364 14.76 -5.89 0.20
CA LEU A 364 14.23 -6.11 -1.14
C LEU A 364 14.14 -4.80 -1.93
N SER A 365 13.62 -3.75 -1.30
CA SER A 365 13.49 -2.42 -1.91
C SER A 365 14.86 -1.89 -2.38
N ILE A 366 15.91 -2.01 -1.55
CA ILE A 366 17.28 -1.64 -1.89
C ILE A 366 17.82 -2.51 -3.03
N LEU A 367 17.68 -3.84 -2.94
CA LEU A 367 18.18 -4.74 -3.98
C LEU A 367 17.50 -4.50 -5.34
N PHE A 368 16.20 -4.19 -5.34
CA PHE A 368 15.48 -3.82 -6.56
C PHE A 368 16.02 -2.53 -7.20
N SER A 369 16.39 -1.54 -6.39
CA SER A 369 16.83 -0.24 -6.90
C SER A 369 18.25 -0.23 -7.49
N LEU A 370 19.01 -1.32 -7.31
CA LEU A 370 20.33 -1.52 -7.91
C LEU A 370 20.27 -1.85 -9.40
N PHE A 371 19.12 -2.33 -9.88
CA PHE A 371 18.91 -2.64 -11.30
C PHE A 371 18.35 -1.43 -12.05
N ARG A 372 18.46 -1.46 -13.38
CA ARG A 372 17.79 -0.48 -14.25
C ARG A 372 16.28 -0.72 -14.23
N ILE A 373 15.57 0.11 -13.48
CA ILE A 373 14.11 0.06 -13.27
C ILE A 373 13.50 1.42 -13.65
N ASP A 374 12.19 1.45 -13.79
CA ASP A 374 11.40 2.67 -13.97
C ASP A 374 11.72 3.75 -12.92
N GLU A 375 11.88 5.00 -13.37
CA GLU A 375 12.27 6.13 -12.52
C GLU A 375 11.21 6.47 -11.46
N ASN A 376 9.91 6.37 -11.79
CA ASN A 376 8.86 6.61 -10.81
C ASN A 376 8.88 5.54 -9.71
N LEU A 377 9.09 4.27 -10.08
CA LEU A 377 9.25 3.20 -9.09
C LEU A 377 10.49 3.44 -8.23
N ARG A 378 11.60 3.84 -8.86
CA ARG A 378 12.86 4.17 -8.18
C ARG A 378 12.62 5.25 -7.11
N THR A 379 11.98 6.36 -7.45
CA THR A 379 11.67 7.45 -6.51
C THR A 379 10.78 6.97 -5.36
N ILE A 380 9.75 6.16 -5.64
CA ILE A 380 8.88 5.58 -4.59
C ILE A 380 9.72 4.73 -3.63
N LEU A 381 10.58 3.86 -4.14
CA LEU A 381 11.40 2.97 -3.33
C LEU A 381 12.41 3.76 -2.48
N PHE A 382 13.17 4.70 -3.06
CA PHE A 382 14.19 5.45 -2.33
C PHE A 382 13.63 6.40 -1.27
N SER A 383 12.40 6.89 -1.47
CA SER A 383 11.79 7.93 -0.63
C SER A 383 11.82 7.68 0.88
N CYS A 384 11.85 6.42 1.35
CA CYS A 384 11.88 6.13 2.79
C CYS A 384 12.85 5.02 3.22
N GLN A 385 13.64 4.43 2.33
CA GLN A 385 14.47 3.25 2.63
C GLN A 385 15.47 3.44 3.78
N ILE A 386 16.44 4.35 3.59
CA ILE A 386 17.49 4.65 4.59
C ILE A 386 16.88 5.25 5.86
N PRO A 387 15.94 6.21 5.79
CA PRO A 387 15.23 6.73 6.97
C PRO A 387 14.57 5.64 7.79
N ALA A 388 13.85 4.72 7.13
CA ALA A 388 13.16 3.63 7.79
C ALA A 388 14.17 2.71 8.48
N LEU A 389 15.29 2.42 7.83
CA LEU A 389 16.34 1.61 8.42
C LEU A 389 16.94 2.27 9.67
N VAL A 390 17.30 3.56 9.58
CA VAL A 390 17.83 4.35 10.70
C VAL A 390 16.81 4.43 11.84
N PHE A 391 15.54 4.65 11.52
CA PHE A 391 14.44 4.64 12.48
C PHE A 391 14.31 3.29 13.20
N LEU A 392 14.37 2.17 12.47
CA LEU A 392 14.28 0.84 13.07
C LEU A 392 15.44 0.52 14.01
N TYR A 393 16.67 0.94 13.69
CA TYR A 393 17.80 0.82 14.62
C TYR A 393 17.65 1.72 15.85
N GLY A 394 17.14 2.95 15.66
CA GLY A 394 16.77 3.83 16.76
C GLY A 394 15.67 3.25 17.64
N TYR A 395 14.68 2.56 17.06
CA TYR A 395 13.62 1.88 17.77
C TYR A 395 14.16 0.72 18.62
N SER A 396 15.16 -0.02 18.13
CA SER A 396 15.84 -1.06 18.89
C SER A 396 16.88 -0.55 19.91
N TYR A 397 17.08 0.78 20.02
CA TYR A 397 18.00 1.35 21.00
C TYR A 397 17.46 1.19 22.43
N ASP A 398 18.37 0.88 23.35
CA ASP A 398 18.05 0.58 24.74
C ASP A 398 18.96 1.41 25.66
N SER A 399 18.40 2.48 26.22
CA SER A 399 19.10 3.43 27.09
C SER A 399 19.55 2.83 28.43
N SER A 400 19.00 1.67 28.83
CA SER A 400 19.36 1.00 30.09
C SER A 400 20.75 0.34 30.03
N LYS A 401 21.22 -0.01 28.84
CA LYS A 401 22.54 -0.66 28.65
C LYS A 401 23.68 0.32 28.88
N SER A 402 24.81 -0.18 29.38
CA SER A 402 26.02 0.64 29.51
C SER A 402 26.56 1.06 28.14
N VAL A 403 27.23 2.22 28.07
CA VAL A 403 27.84 2.75 26.83
C VAL A 403 28.79 1.73 26.20
N SER A 404 29.65 1.09 27.01
CA SER A 404 30.55 0.04 26.56
C SER A 404 29.80 -1.14 25.90
N LYS A 405 28.66 -1.56 26.46
CA LYS A 405 27.85 -2.65 25.89
C LYS A 405 27.19 -2.24 24.57
N ILE A 406 26.71 -1.00 24.48
CA ILE A 406 26.12 -0.46 23.24
C ILE A 406 27.17 -0.40 22.13
N ILE A 407 28.37 0.12 22.43
CA ILE A 407 29.48 0.20 21.48
C ILE A 407 29.92 -1.20 21.05
N LYS A 408 30.11 -2.14 21.99
CA LYS A 408 30.49 -3.53 21.69
C LYS A 408 29.46 -4.24 20.79
N ASN A 409 28.17 -4.03 21.06
CA ASN A 409 27.11 -4.58 20.22
C ASN A 409 27.14 -3.96 18.81
N SER A 410 27.31 -2.65 18.71
CA SER A 410 27.37 -1.93 17.44
C SER A 410 28.58 -2.36 16.61
N LEU A 411 29.74 -2.54 17.24
CA LEU A 411 30.95 -3.11 16.62
C LEU A 411 30.67 -4.50 16.04
N SER A 412 30.06 -5.39 16.82
CA SER A 412 29.74 -6.74 16.38
C SER A 412 28.68 -6.79 15.28
N PHE A 413 27.78 -5.80 15.20
CA PHE A 413 26.64 -5.81 14.29
C PHE A 413 26.95 -5.13 12.96
N PHE A 414 27.72 -4.05 12.97
CA PHE A 414 28.03 -3.25 11.78
C PHE A 414 29.46 -3.45 11.29
N LEU A 415 30.46 -3.32 12.18
CA LEU A 415 31.87 -3.35 11.78
C LEU A 415 32.43 -4.75 11.56
N LEU A 416 31.91 -5.78 12.23
CA LEU A 416 32.32 -7.16 11.97
C LEU A 416 31.92 -7.64 10.56
N PRO A 417 30.66 -7.47 10.08
CA PRO A 417 30.34 -7.73 8.68
C PRO A 417 31.17 -6.90 7.70
N TYR A 418 31.43 -5.63 8.03
CA TYR A 418 32.27 -4.76 7.20
C TYR A 418 33.72 -5.27 7.13
N SER A 419 34.34 -5.66 8.25
CA SER A 419 35.71 -6.18 8.23
C SER A 419 35.81 -7.51 7.50
N LEU A 420 34.80 -8.37 7.61
CA LEU A 420 34.71 -9.60 6.82
C LEU A 420 34.59 -9.31 5.32
N LEU A 421 33.87 -8.26 4.95
CA LEU A 421 33.81 -7.77 3.57
C LEU A 421 35.19 -7.33 3.10
N VAL A 422 35.87 -6.46 3.85
CA VAL A 422 37.22 -5.97 3.48
C VAL A 422 38.20 -7.12 3.30
N ILE A 423 38.26 -8.04 4.26
CA ILE A 423 39.14 -9.22 4.19
C ILE A 423 38.75 -10.10 3.01
N GLY A 424 37.46 -10.33 2.79
CA GLY A 424 36.94 -11.12 1.68
C GLY A 424 37.34 -10.54 0.32
N ASP A 425 37.20 -9.23 0.13
CA ASP A 425 37.53 -8.55 -1.12
C ASP A 425 39.04 -8.67 -1.43
N LEU A 426 39.88 -8.38 -0.42
CA LEU A 426 41.33 -8.51 -0.54
C LEU A 426 41.75 -9.94 -0.89
N LEU A 427 41.15 -10.95 -0.26
CA LEU A 427 41.48 -12.36 -0.53
C LEU A 427 41.02 -12.81 -1.92
N LEU A 428 39.84 -12.39 -2.37
CA LEU A 428 39.35 -12.71 -3.72
C LEU A 428 40.25 -12.10 -4.81
N GLN A 429 40.90 -10.98 -4.50
CA GLN A 429 41.81 -10.27 -5.41
C GLN A 429 43.29 -10.55 -5.10
N ALA A 430 43.60 -11.64 -4.38
CA ALA A 430 44.97 -12.02 -4.00
C ALA A 430 45.97 -12.04 -5.16
N ASN A 431 45.51 -12.41 -6.35
CA ASN A 431 46.34 -12.47 -7.56
C ASN A 431 46.79 -11.09 -8.07
N HIS A 432 46.17 -9.99 -7.60
CA HIS A 432 46.46 -8.61 -7.98
C HIS A 432 47.23 -7.85 -6.90
N TRP A 433 47.72 -8.54 -5.86
CA TRP A 433 48.40 -7.90 -4.73
C TRP A 433 49.72 -7.26 -5.17
N THR A 434 49.71 -5.93 -5.25
CA THR A 434 50.88 -5.06 -5.30
C THR A 434 50.80 -4.04 -4.17
N PRO A 435 51.93 -3.45 -3.71
CA PRO A 435 51.90 -2.45 -2.65
C PRO A 435 50.97 -1.27 -2.96
N SER A 436 50.95 -0.80 -4.22
CA SER A 436 50.06 0.28 -4.65
C SER A 436 48.59 -0.14 -4.64
N PHE A 437 48.26 -1.34 -5.14
CA PHE A 437 46.89 -1.86 -5.13
C PHE A 437 46.36 -2.01 -3.70
N LEU A 438 47.19 -2.52 -2.78
CA LEU A 438 46.81 -2.67 -1.38
C LEU A 438 46.60 -1.31 -0.71
N ASP A 439 47.46 -0.32 -0.99
CA ASP A 439 47.32 1.03 -0.45
C ASP A 439 46.04 1.72 -0.94
N ASP A 440 45.73 1.61 -2.24
CA ASP A 440 44.50 2.13 -2.84
C ASP A 440 43.25 1.47 -2.24
N LYS A 441 43.25 0.14 -2.09
CA LYS A 441 42.13 -0.63 -1.53
C LYS A 441 41.95 -0.41 -0.04
N LEU A 442 43.04 -0.36 0.72
CA LEU A 442 42.97 -0.05 2.15
C LEU A 442 42.48 1.38 2.36
N SER A 443 42.94 2.33 1.55
CA SER A 443 42.42 3.70 1.55
C SER A 443 40.92 3.73 1.24
N GLN A 444 40.48 3.05 0.17
CA GLN A 444 39.06 2.90 -0.18
C GLN A 444 38.21 2.49 1.04
N TYR A 445 38.59 1.39 1.68
CA TYR A 445 37.83 0.81 2.78
C TYR A 445 38.00 1.54 4.11
N LEU A 446 39.13 2.21 4.34
CA LEU A 446 39.38 3.02 5.52
C LEU A 446 38.56 4.30 5.49
N PHE A 447 38.52 4.99 4.34
CA PHE A 447 37.76 6.23 4.19
C PHE A 447 36.25 5.99 4.00
N GLY A 448 35.86 4.83 3.45
CA GLY A 448 34.49 4.32 3.53
C GLY A 448 33.43 5.24 2.93
N LEU A 449 33.78 5.96 1.86
CA LEU A 449 32.92 6.96 1.23
C LEU A 449 31.79 6.29 0.42
N SER A 450 30.55 6.79 0.57
CA SER A 450 29.38 6.31 -0.20
C SER A 450 29.39 6.80 -1.64
N LEU A 451 29.78 8.05 -1.85
CA LEU A 451 30.10 8.68 -3.12
C LEU A 451 31.16 9.75 -2.84
N THR A 452 31.81 10.28 -3.88
CA THR A 452 32.84 11.30 -3.75
C THR A 452 32.48 12.60 -4.46
N LYS A 453 32.91 13.72 -3.89
CA LYS A 453 32.74 15.09 -4.43
C LYS A 453 33.93 15.95 -4.02
N GLU A 454 33.72 17.18 -3.54
CA GLU A 454 34.73 18.25 -3.46
C GLU A 454 35.98 17.94 -2.62
N LEU A 455 35.84 17.17 -1.53
CA LEU A 455 36.95 16.88 -0.61
C LEU A 455 37.86 15.71 -1.06
N TRP A 456 37.33 14.76 -1.82
CA TRP A 456 37.94 13.44 -1.99
C TRP A 456 37.69 12.87 -3.40
N THR A 457 38.01 13.62 -4.45
CA THR A 457 37.70 13.24 -5.84
C THR A 457 38.34 11.94 -6.29
N ASP A 458 39.52 11.63 -5.75
CA ASP A 458 40.36 10.53 -6.23
C ASP A 458 40.15 9.22 -5.46
N LEU A 459 39.33 9.24 -4.41
CA LEU A 459 39.04 8.05 -3.60
C LEU A 459 37.86 7.25 -4.17
N PRO A 460 38.00 5.94 -4.38
CA PRO A 460 36.88 5.12 -4.83
C PRO A 460 35.84 4.93 -3.72
N SER A 461 34.57 4.85 -4.12
CA SER A 461 33.44 4.59 -3.20
C SER A 461 33.39 3.11 -2.78
N VAL A 462 32.96 2.85 -1.53
CA VAL A 462 32.67 1.48 -1.04
C VAL A 462 31.23 1.02 -1.35
N GLY A 463 30.47 1.83 -2.08
CA GLY A 463 29.11 1.55 -2.52
C GLY A 463 28.16 1.30 -1.34
N LEU A 464 27.33 0.26 -1.45
CA LEU A 464 26.35 -0.11 -0.42
C LEU A 464 26.96 -0.47 0.94
N ALA A 465 28.24 -0.86 0.98
CA ALA A 465 28.91 -1.16 2.23
C ALA A 465 29.02 0.08 3.14
N ALA A 466 28.99 1.29 2.58
CA ALA A 466 28.98 2.54 3.33
C ALA A 466 27.79 2.63 4.29
N LEU A 467 26.66 1.95 4.00
CA LEU A 467 25.49 1.93 4.86
C LEU A 467 25.78 1.29 6.23
N MET A 468 26.72 0.33 6.30
CA MET A 468 27.15 -0.27 7.57
C MET A 468 27.89 0.75 8.45
N LEU A 469 28.81 1.50 7.85
CA LEU A 469 29.59 2.54 8.53
C LEU A 469 28.70 3.71 8.96
N LEU A 470 27.78 4.12 8.09
CA LEU A 470 26.78 5.15 8.38
C LEU A 470 25.96 4.79 9.62
N LEU A 471 25.38 3.58 9.66
CA LEU A 471 24.56 3.14 10.79
C LEU A 471 25.36 3.02 12.08
N PHE A 472 26.61 2.53 12.00
CA PHE A 472 27.52 2.51 13.13
C PHE A 472 27.76 3.91 13.70
N LEU A 473 28.06 4.87 12.83
CA LEU A 473 28.36 6.25 13.20
C LEU A 473 27.14 6.97 13.81
N ILE A 474 25.95 6.79 13.22
CA ILE A 474 24.69 7.30 13.79
C ILE A 474 24.50 6.77 15.21
N THR A 475 24.70 5.47 15.44
CA THR A 475 24.57 4.89 16.78
C THR A 475 25.56 5.50 17.77
N LEU A 476 26.81 5.76 17.37
CA LEU A 476 27.81 6.42 18.23
C LEU A 476 27.41 7.84 18.58
N ILE A 477 27.10 8.66 17.56
CA ILE A 477 26.68 10.06 17.73
C ILE A 477 25.45 10.12 18.64
N TYR A 478 24.45 9.29 18.36
CA TYR A 478 23.23 9.27 19.15
C TYR A 478 23.47 8.86 20.60
N THR A 479 24.32 7.85 20.82
CA THR A 479 24.69 7.42 22.18
C THR A 479 25.38 8.55 22.93
N ALA A 480 26.26 9.33 22.27
CA ALA A 480 26.86 10.51 22.89
C ALA A 480 25.80 11.56 23.26
N VAL A 481 24.90 11.91 22.35
CA VAL A 481 23.79 12.85 22.62
C VAL A 481 22.91 12.37 23.78
N ASP A 482 22.53 11.10 23.79
CA ASP A 482 21.66 10.51 24.81
C ASP A 482 22.28 10.54 26.22
N ARG A 483 23.62 10.48 26.31
CA ARG A 483 24.38 10.46 27.57
C ARG A 483 24.80 11.85 28.04
N LEU A 484 25.16 12.74 27.11
CA LEU A 484 25.60 14.10 27.43
C LEU A 484 24.44 14.97 27.92
N PHE A 485 23.26 14.83 27.32
CA PHE A 485 22.10 15.67 27.63
C PHE A 485 21.09 14.92 28.52
N LYS A 486 20.70 15.54 29.64
CA LYS A 486 19.73 14.93 30.58
C LYS A 486 18.27 15.13 30.16
N THR A 487 17.93 16.31 29.63
CA THR A 487 16.54 16.66 29.31
C THR A 487 16.19 16.30 27.88
N ASP A 488 14.93 15.89 27.66
CA ASP A 488 14.44 15.51 26.33
C ASP A 488 14.52 16.67 25.33
N ARG A 489 14.26 17.90 25.81
CA ARG A 489 14.34 19.12 24.99
C ARG A 489 15.76 19.37 24.46
N LEU A 490 16.79 19.19 25.29
CA LEU A 490 18.18 19.36 24.86
C LEU A 490 18.63 18.28 23.87
N LYS A 491 18.17 17.03 24.06
CA LYS A 491 18.43 15.95 23.10
C LYS A 491 17.86 16.29 21.72
N TRP A 492 16.62 16.78 21.67
CA TRP A 492 15.99 17.22 20.41
C TRP A 492 16.70 18.42 19.79
N ALA A 493 17.01 19.45 20.58
CA ALA A 493 17.75 20.62 20.10
C ALA A 493 19.09 20.20 19.48
N CYS A 494 19.87 19.35 20.16
CA CYS A 494 21.14 18.85 19.63
C CYS A 494 20.96 18.01 18.35
N CYS A 495 19.98 17.11 18.29
CA CYS A 495 19.69 16.32 17.09
C CYS A 495 19.28 17.21 15.89
N LEU A 496 18.48 18.26 16.14
CA LEU A 496 18.06 19.21 15.10
C LEU A 496 19.26 20.04 14.61
N SER A 497 20.11 20.53 15.52
CA SER A 497 21.33 21.26 15.16
C SER A 497 22.30 20.40 14.35
N LEU A 498 22.51 19.14 14.76
CA LEU A 498 23.33 18.19 13.99
C LEU A 498 22.72 17.91 12.62
N SER A 499 21.40 17.79 12.52
CA SER A 499 20.74 17.53 11.25
C SER A 499 20.86 18.70 10.27
N LEU A 500 20.68 19.93 10.76
CA LEU A 500 20.91 21.14 9.98
C LEU A 500 22.38 21.30 9.55
N LEU A 501 23.33 20.91 10.42
CA LEU A 501 24.74 20.86 10.05
C LEU A 501 25.00 19.83 8.94
N GLY A 502 24.43 18.63 9.05
CA GLY A 502 24.53 17.59 8.03
C GLY A 502 23.92 18.02 6.69
N LEU A 503 22.79 18.73 6.72
CA LEU A 503 22.17 19.36 5.55
C LEU A 503 23.14 20.33 4.87
N ALA A 504 23.64 21.32 5.63
CA ALA A 504 24.54 22.35 5.11
C ALA A 504 25.83 21.74 4.50
N LEU A 505 26.45 20.77 5.18
CA LEU A 505 27.63 20.07 4.68
C LEU A 505 27.33 19.30 3.39
N GLY A 506 26.17 18.63 3.31
CA GLY A 506 25.75 17.89 2.13
C GLY A 506 25.53 18.77 0.90
N GLU A 507 24.84 19.91 1.08
CA GLU A 507 24.56 20.89 0.03
C GLU A 507 25.84 21.59 -0.46
N MET A 508 26.73 21.93 0.46
CA MET A 508 28.05 22.49 0.14
C MET A 508 29.00 21.47 -0.50
N GLY A 509 28.59 20.21 -0.70
CA GLY A 509 29.42 19.19 -1.33
C GLY A 509 30.55 18.63 -0.46
N TYR A 510 30.59 18.97 0.83
CA TYR A 510 31.54 18.44 1.81
C TYR A 510 31.14 17.04 2.27
N TRP A 511 31.26 16.05 1.38
CA TRP A 511 30.95 14.66 1.67
C TRP A 511 32.05 14.05 2.54
N LEU A 512 31.71 13.75 3.79
CA LEU A 512 32.67 13.39 4.83
C LEU A 512 32.90 11.88 4.90
N LEU A 513 34.00 11.51 5.56
CA LEU A 513 34.38 10.12 5.82
C LEU A 513 33.25 9.36 6.53
N TRP A 514 33.06 8.11 6.13
CA TRP A 514 31.99 7.23 6.62
C TRP A 514 30.58 7.84 6.48
N SER A 515 30.41 8.79 5.55
CA SER A 515 29.20 9.57 5.35
C SER A 515 28.73 10.28 6.64
N LEU A 516 29.66 10.88 7.39
CA LEU A 516 29.37 11.62 8.63
C LEU A 516 28.35 12.75 8.43
N ASP A 517 28.36 13.41 7.27
CA ASP A 517 27.36 14.40 6.85
C ASP A 517 25.94 13.80 6.87
N ILE A 518 25.76 12.63 6.23
CA ILE A 518 24.50 11.88 6.26
C ILE A 518 24.17 11.44 7.69
N ALA A 519 25.16 10.97 8.46
CA ALA A 519 24.94 10.50 9.83
C ALA A 519 24.37 11.61 10.72
N CYS A 520 24.93 12.83 10.59
CA CYS A 520 24.44 14.03 11.24
C CYS A 520 23.01 14.37 10.78
N TYR A 521 22.73 14.35 9.48
CA TYR A 521 21.38 14.58 8.95
C TYR A 521 20.35 13.57 9.49
N ALA A 522 20.67 12.27 9.39
CA ALA A 522 19.77 11.17 9.69
C ALA A 522 19.54 10.92 11.19
N ILE A 523 20.28 11.60 12.08
CA ILE A 523 20.16 11.45 13.54
C ILE A 523 18.74 11.67 14.05
N ILE A 524 17.96 12.51 13.36
CA ILE A 524 16.54 12.78 13.67
C ILE A 524 15.72 11.49 13.57
N PHE A 525 15.91 10.67 12.52
CA PHE A 525 15.17 9.42 12.36
C PHE A 525 15.53 8.41 13.45
N TYR A 526 16.79 8.38 13.87
CA TYR A 526 17.24 7.52 14.98
C TYR A 526 16.60 7.96 16.31
N ARG A 527 16.56 9.28 16.58
CA ARG A 527 15.88 9.83 17.76
C ARG A 527 14.39 9.53 17.74
N LEU A 528 13.74 9.69 16.59
CA LEU A 528 12.33 9.37 16.38
C LEU A 528 12.07 7.90 16.70
N GLY A 529 12.88 6.98 16.16
CA GLY A 529 12.80 5.55 16.48
C GLY A 529 12.83 5.29 17.98
N HIS A 530 13.82 5.87 18.68
CA HIS A 530 13.95 5.72 20.13
C HIS A 530 12.74 6.29 20.90
N GLN A 531 12.22 7.45 20.50
CA GLN A 531 11.01 8.03 21.09
C GLN A 531 9.77 7.16 20.87
N PHE A 532 9.61 6.60 19.67
CA PHE A 532 8.50 5.70 19.35
C PHE A 532 8.53 4.44 20.20
N HIS A 533 9.72 3.92 20.50
CA HIS A 533 9.89 2.80 21.43
C HIS A 533 9.55 3.20 22.87
N GLN A 534 10.12 4.31 23.38
CA GLN A 534 9.89 4.77 24.75
C GLN A 534 8.41 5.07 25.05
N LYS A 535 7.70 5.70 24.10
CA LYS A 535 6.32 6.16 24.28
C LYS A 535 5.27 5.20 23.70
N GLN A 536 5.69 4.06 23.16
CA GLN A 536 4.81 3.07 22.51
C GLN A 536 3.93 3.67 21.40
N TRP A 537 4.41 4.73 20.73
CA TRP A 537 3.69 5.39 19.66
C TRP A 537 3.53 4.49 18.43
N LEU A 538 4.49 3.59 18.21
CA LEU A 538 4.41 2.65 17.09
C LEU A 538 3.18 1.74 17.24
N GLN A 539 2.89 1.23 18.44
CA GLN A 539 1.72 0.41 18.72
C GLN A 539 0.43 1.19 18.50
N THR A 540 0.39 2.48 18.84
CA THR A 540 -0.76 3.34 18.51
C THR A 540 -0.98 3.42 17.00
N VAL A 541 0.09 3.58 16.21
CA VAL A 541 -0.03 3.63 14.74
C VAL A 541 -0.51 2.30 14.18
N LEU A 542 0.11 1.19 14.60
CA LEU A 542 -0.23 -0.17 14.12
C LEU A 542 -1.65 -0.59 14.49
N ASN A 543 -2.13 -0.17 15.67
CA ASN A 543 -3.49 -0.44 16.12
C ASN A 543 -4.55 0.43 15.45
N ASN A 544 -4.18 1.41 14.61
CA ASN A 544 -5.12 2.33 13.96
C ASN A 544 -4.90 2.34 12.43
N SER A 545 -5.37 1.29 11.75
CA SER A 545 -5.16 1.10 10.30
C SER A 545 -5.71 2.24 9.44
N PHE A 546 -6.73 2.97 9.91
CA PHE A 546 -7.26 4.13 9.19
C PHE A 546 -6.24 5.27 9.03
N LEU A 547 -5.17 5.31 9.83
CA LEU A 547 -4.07 6.26 9.67
C LEU A 547 -3.41 6.15 8.30
N TYR A 548 -3.61 5.05 7.56
CA TYR A 548 -3.27 4.95 6.15
C TYR A 548 -3.75 6.18 5.36
N PHE A 549 -4.99 6.64 5.56
CA PHE A 549 -5.55 7.78 4.84
C PHE A 549 -4.92 9.13 5.19
N ILE A 550 -4.11 9.19 6.26
CA ILE A 550 -3.36 10.39 6.67
C ILE A 550 -1.90 10.27 6.24
N LEU A 551 -1.27 9.13 6.56
CA LEU A 551 0.15 8.91 6.29
C LEU A 551 0.45 8.79 4.80
N SER A 552 -0.43 8.17 4.01
CA SER A 552 -0.13 7.91 2.60
C SER A 552 -0.18 9.18 1.73
N PRO A 553 -1.11 10.15 1.91
CA PRO A 553 -1.00 11.46 1.24
C PRO A 553 0.25 12.24 1.62
N ILE A 554 0.65 12.22 2.89
CA ILE A 554 1.87 12.89 3.36
C ILE A 554 3.10 12.30 2.65
N TRP A 555 3.16 10.97 2.55
CA TRP A 555 4.24 10.27 1.87
C TRP A 555 4.22 10.52 0.35
N ALA A 556 3.05 10.45 -0.28
CA ALA A 556 2.88 10.71 -1.72
C ALA A 556 3.24 12.14 -2.10
N TYR A 557 2.86 13.13 -1.29
CA TYR A 557 3.25 14.53 -1.51
C TYR A 557 4.77 14.72 -1.44
N MET A 558 5.44 14.04 -0.50
CA MET A 558 6.91 14.07 -0.41
C MET A 558 7.58 13.45 -1.64
N ILE A 559 7.03 12.35 -2.17
CA ILE A 559 7.49 11.77 -3.43
C ILE A 559 7.29 12.76 -4.59
N TYR A 560 6.14 13.43 -4.65
CA TYR A 560 5.80 14.39 -5.70
C TYR A 560 6.75 15.60 -5.78
N ILE A 561 7.16 16.16 -4.64
CA ILE A 561 8.08 17.32 -4.62
C ILE A 561 9.55 16.96 -4.89
N GLY A 562 9.85 15.70 -5.21
CA GLY A 562 11.18 15.22 -5.59
C GLY A 562 11.68 14.03 -4.78
N GLY A 563 10.96 13.63 -3.72
CA GLY A 563 11.38 12.54 -2.85
C GLY A 563 12.51 12.94 -1.90
N MET A 564 13.13 11.93 -1.29
CA MET A 564 14.33 12.11 -0.49
C MET A 564 15.30 10.98 -0.81
N ASP A 565 16.52 11.35 -1.17
CA ASP A 565 17.61 10.41 -1.38
C ASP A 565 18.85 10.90 -0.63
N MET A 566 19.12 10.22 0.49
CA MET A 566 20.24 10.55 1.35
C MET A 566 21.59 10.26 0.68
N ILE A 567 21.67 9.31 -0.25
CA ILE A 567 22.93 8.94 -0.90
C ILE A 567 23.41 10.08 -1.79
N VAL A 568 22.51 10.73 -2.52
CA VAL A 568 22.84 11.88 -3.38
C VAL A 568 22.65 13.24 -2.69
N ARG A 569 22.37 13.25 -1.38
CA ARG A 569 22.18 14.45 -0.54
C ARG A 569 20.99 15.33 -0.99
N GLN A 570 19.93 14.69 -1.47
CA GLN A 570 18.69 15.39 -1.81
C GLN A 570 17.80 15.51 -0.57
N TYR A 571 17.83 16.68 0.06
CA TYR A 571 17.22 16.94 1.37
C TYR A 571 16.15 18.05 1.39
N GLU A 572 15.90 18.70 0.26
CA GLU A 572 14.99 19.84 0.18
C GLU A 572 13.59 19.45 -0.32
N PRO A 573 12.52 20.10 0.17
CA PRO A 573 12.51 21.09 1.26
C PRO A 573 12.62 20.44 2.66
N TYR A 574 13.51 20.97 3.50
CA TYR A 574 13.78 20.46 4.85
C TYR A 574 12.51 20.38 5.70
N GLY A 575 12.42 19.35 6.55
CA GLY A 575 11.25 19.09 7.37
C GLY A 575 10.12 18.36 6.62
N MET A 576 9.71 18.82 5.44
CA MET A 576 8.68 18.13 4.63
C MET A 576 9.16 16.76 4.19
N VAL A 577 10.42 16.65 3.73
CA VAL A 577 11.02 15.35 3.41
C VAL A 577 11.15 14.44 4.64
N ILE A 578 11.38 15.01 5.82
CA ILE A 578 11.47 14.25 7.09
C ILE A 578 10.10 13.68 7.46
N ILE A 579 9.05 14.51 7.43
CA ILE A 579 7.67 14.12 7.77
C ILE A 579 7.18 13.08 6.75
N GLY A 580 7.40 13.30 5.46
CA GLY A 580 7.07 12.37 4.38
C GLY A 580 7.77 11.02 4.53
N SER A 581 9.06 11.03 4.81
CA SER A 581 9.86 9.81 4.96
C SER A 581 9.49 9.04 6.22
N LEU A 582 9.14 9.74 7.30
CA LEU A 582 8.57 9.12 8.50
C LEU A 582 7.21 8.48 8.20
N ALA A 583 6.35 9.14 7.41
CA ALA A 583 5.07 8.57 7.01
C ALA A 583 5.25 7.29 6.17
N GLY A 584 6.16 7.31 5.18
CA GLY A 584 6.55 6.11 4.41
C GLY A 584 7.15 5.00 5.27
N THR A 585 7.97 5.36 6.26
CA THR A 585 8.52 4.43 7.26
C THR A 585 7.41 3.74 8.04
N LEU A 586 6.46 4.50 8.59
CA LEU A 586 5.35 3.97 9.38
C LEU A 586 4.42 3.09 8.55
N LEU A 587 4.16 3.46 7.29
CA LEU A 587 3.40 2.63 6.35
C LEU A 587 4.12 1.32 6.02
N THR A 588 5.43 1.36 5.82
CA THR A 588 6.27 0.16 5.59
C THR A 588 6.24 -0.78 6.79
N ILE A 589 6.33 -0.24 8.01
CA ILE A 589 6.21 -1.04 9.24
C ILE A 589 4.78 -1.58 9.39
N GLY A 590 3.76 -0.79 9.04
CA GLY A 590 2.36 -1.23 9.00
C GLY A 590 2.14 -2.41 8.03
N LEU A 591 2.76 -2.36 6.85
CA LEU A 591 2.76 -3.47 5.89
C LEU A 591 3.48 -4.70 6.46
N ALA A 592 4.65 -4.51 7.09
CA ALA A 592 5.39 -5.60 7.74
C ALA A 592 4.55 -6.28 8.83
N ASP A 593 3.85 -5.51 9.65
CA ASP A 593 2.96 -6.03 10.69
C ASP A 593 1.75 -6.75 10.08
N TYR A 594 1.17 -6.23 8.99
CA TYR A 594 0.11 -6.91 8.26
C TYR A 594 0.57 -8.26 7.70
N ILE A 595 1.75 -8.32 7.08
CA ILE A 595 2.36 -9.55 6.55
C ILE A 595 2.60 -10.56 7.68
N ARG A 596 3.15 -10.11 8.81
CA ARG A 596 3.35 -10.93 10.03
C ARG A 596 2.05 -11.60 10.46
N GLN A 597 0.96 -10.86 10.48
CA GLN A 597 -0.34 -11.36 10.94
C GLN A 597 -1.05 -12.24 9.91
N ASN A 598 -0.87 -12.00 8.60
CA ASN A 598 -1.75 -12.56 7.57
C ASN A 598 -1.04 -13.52 6.59
N TRP A 599 0.28 -13.44 6.40
CA TRP A 599 1.01 -14.14 5.34
C TRP A 599 2.16 -14.99 5.92
N PRO A 600 1.88 -16.23 6.38
CA PRO A 600 2.85 -17.08 7.09
C PRO A 600 4.12 -17.41 6.28
N LEU A 601 3.99 -17.61 4.97
CA LEU A 601 5.15 -17.92 4.12
C LEU A 601 6.00 -16.67 3.85
N ALA A 602 5.36 -15.56 3.47
CA ALA A 602 6.06 -14.31 3.19
C ALA A 602 6.81 -13.79 4.43
N GLN A 603 6.22 -13.89 5.63
CA GLN A 603 6.90 -13.46 6.84
C GLN A 603 8.14 -14.29 7.17
N ILE A 604 8.19 -15.59 6.85
CA ILE A 604 9.39 -16.42 7.10
C ILE A 604 10.53 -15.95 6.21
N PHE A 605 10.25 -15.75 4.93
CA PHE A 605 11.22 -15.26 3.96
C PHE A 605 11.73 -13.87 4.32
N LEU A 606 10.82 -12.92 4.57
CA LEU A 606 11.17 -11.53 4.89
C LEU A 606 11.90 -11.39 6.23
N LYS A 607 11.49 -12.15 7.25
CA LYS A 607 12.23 -12.21 8.53
C LYS A 607 13.67 -12.64 8.29
N LYS A 608 13.89 -13.75 7.57
CA LYS A 608 15.24 -14.25 7.30
C LYS A 608 16.06 -13.25 6.49
N ALA A 609 15.45 -12.61 5.50
CA ALA A 609 16.07 -11.54 4.73
C ALA A 609 16.51 -10.37 5.64
N GLY A 610 15.64 -9.92 6.54
CA GLY A 610 15.92 -8.83 7.48
C GLY A 610 16.94 -9.17 8.57
N GLU A 611 16.91 -10.39 9.12
CA GLU A 611 17.98 -10.91 9.99
C GLU A 611 19.32 -10.94 9.24
N SER A 612 19.27 -11.15 7.92
CA SER A 612 20.43 -11.20 7.05
C SER A 612 20.90 -9.89 6.45
N PHE A 613 20.28 -8.76 6.82
CA PHE A 613 20.46 -7.48 6.15
C PHE A 613 21.93 -7.09 5.93
N MET A 614 22.75 -7.08 6.99
CA MET A 614 24.16 -6.68 6.89
C MET A 614 24.97 -7.64 6.02
N MET A 615 24.78 -8.94 6.19
CA MET A 615 25.47 -9.90 5.35
C MET A 615 25.00 -9.84 3.90
N ALA A 616 23.75 -9.47 3.65
CA ALA A 616 23.24 -9.29 2.30
C ALA A 616 23.90 -8.12 1.56
N LEU A 617 24.21 -7.03 2.26
CA LEU A 617 25.03 -5.97 1.68
C LEU A 617 26.46 -6.44 1.40
N ALA A 618 27.08 -7.16 2.35
CA ALA A 618 28.44 -7.69 2.17
C ALA A 618 28.55 -8.68 1.01
N VAL A 619 27.62 -9.63 0.92
CA VAL A 619 27.58 -10.60 -0.18
C VAL A 619 27.35 -9.90 -1.51
N TYR A 620 26.56 -8.82 -1.57
CA TYR A 620 26.34 -8.08 -2.81
C TYR A 620 27.63 -7.41 -3.27
N THR A 621 28.34 -6.74 -2.35
CA THR A 621 29.61 -6.08 -2.67
C THR A 621 30.68 -7.08 -3.11
N LEU A 622 30.72 -8.29 -2.53
CA LEU A 622 31.75 -9.31 -2.83
C LEU A 622 31.43 -10.18 -4.04
N LEU A 623 30.17 -10.63 -4.14
CA LEU A 623 29.73 -11.67 -5.06
C LEU A 623 28.72 -11.17 -6.11
N GLY A 624 28.37 -9.89 -6.10
CA GLY A 624 27.35 -9.32 -6.98
C GLY A 624 27.61 -9.60 -8.45
N ALA A 625 28.84 -9.39 -8.92
CA ALA A 625 29.23 -9.66 -10.30
C ALA A 625 29.08 -11.15 -10.68
N GLN A 626 29.43 -12.07 -9.77
CA GLN A 626 29.29 -13.51 -9.98
C GLN A 626 27.81 -13.94 -9.96
N ILE A 627 27.00 -13.34 -9.09
CA ILE A 627 25.56 -13.58 -9.00
C ILE A 627 24.87 -13.10 -10.27
N GLU A 628 25.21 -11.90 -10.74
CA GLU A 628 24.73 -11.33 -11.99
C GLU A 628 25.18 -12.18 -13.19
N SER A 629 26.45 -12.60 -13.25
CA SER A 629 26.93 -13.51 -14.30
C SER A 629 26.19 -14.85 -14.27
N ALA A 630 25.89 -15.40 -13.09
CA ALA A 630 25.13 -16.63 -12.96
C ALA A 630 23.68 -16.45 -13.45
N ALA A 631 23.04 -15.32 -13.11
CA ALA A 631 21.71 -15.01 -13.61
C ALA A 631 21.69 -14.78 -15.12
N ALA A 632 22.74 -14.13 -15.67
CA ALA A 632 22.90 -13.88 -17.11
C ALA A 632 23.06 -15.16 -17.92
N SER A 633 23.54 -16.25 -17.31
CA SER A 633 23.62 -17.57 -17.95
C SER A 633 22.25 -18.21 -18.22
N VAL A 634 21.20 -17.77 -17.51
CA VAL A 634 19.84 -18.32 -17.62
C VAL A 634 18.90 -17.33 -18.33
N PHE A 635 19.01 -16.03 -18.03
CA PHE A 635 18.11 -15.00 -18.54
C PHE A 635 18.88 -13.81 -19.14
N ASN A 636 18.27 -13.15 -20.12
CA ASN A 636 18.82 -11.93 -20.70
C ASN A 636 18.94 -10.83 -19.61
N PRO A 637 20.09 -10.12 -19.48
CA PRO A 637 20.28 -9.06 -18.49
C PRO A 637 19.25 -7.93 -18.52
N SER A 638 18.59 -7.69 -19.65
CA SER A 638 17.52 -6.68 -19.74
C SER A 638 16.16 -7.17 -19.24
N SER A 639 16.01 -8.48 -18.98
CA SER A 639 14.75 -9.09 -18.59
C SER A 639 14.44 -8.92 -17.11
N PHE A 640 13.16 -8.86 -16.76
CA PHE A 640 12.75 -8.83 -15.35
C PHE A 640 13.03 -10.16 -14.63
N ALA A 641 13.04 -11.29 -15.35
CA ALA A 641 13.39 -12.60 -14.78
C ALA A 641 14.84 -12.65 -14.30
N TYR A 642 15.77 -12.02 -15.03
CA TYR A 642 17.17 -11.84 -14.62
C TYR A 642 17.27 -11.08 -13.29
N LEU A 643 16.52 -9.96 -13.17
CA LEU A 643 16.46 -9.17 -11.95
C LEU A 643 15.97 -10.02 -10.77
N LEU A 644 14.84 -10.73 -10.92
CA LEU A 644 14.29 -11.58 -9.86
C LEU A 644 15.25 -12.69 -9.43
N LEU A 645 15.87 -13.40 -10.40
CA LEU A 645 16.81 -14.47 -10.11
C LEU A 645 18.02 -13.94 -9.35
N SER A 646 18.56 -12.79 -9.75
CA SER A 646 19.70 -12.14 -9.08
C SER A 646 19.38 -11.83 -7.61
N ILE A 647 18.20 -11.25 -7.34
CA ILE A 647 17.76 -10.95 -5.96
C ILE A 647 17.55 -12.22 -5.13
N ILE A 648 16.97 -13.27 -5.71
CA ILE A 648 16.75 -14.55 -5.02
C ILE A 648 18.08 -15.20 -4.65
N LEU A 649 19.02 -15.28 -5.59
CA LEU A 649 20.37 -15.81 -5.35
C LEU A 649 21.11 -15.00 -4.29
N GLN A 650 21.02 -13.67 -4.36
CA GLN A 650 21.59 -12.76 -3.38
C GLN A 650 21.11 -13.08 -1.95
N ILE A 651 19.79 -13.13 -1.74
CA ILE A 651 19.21 -13.40 -0.41
C ILE A 651 19.56 -14.82 0.07
N PHE A 652 19.55 -15.79 -0.84
CA PHE A 652 19.87 -17.17 -0.51
C PHE A 652 21.33 -17.33 -0.02
N LEU A 653 22.30 -16.79 -0.77
CA LEU A 653 23.72 -16.82 -0.40
C LEU A 653 23.99 -16.07 0.90
N SER A 654 23.32 -14.93 1.10
CA SER A 654 23.38 -14.16 2.35
C SER A 654 22.90 -14.96 3.56
N GLY A 655 21.83 -15.73 3.37
CA GLY A 655 21.32 -16.65 4.40
C GLY A 655 22.31 -17.76 4.76
N ILE A 656 23.03 -18.30 3.76
CA ILE A 656 24.08 -19.32 3.98
C ILE A 656 25.26 -18.70 4.75
N ALA A 657 25.73 -17.53 4.32
CA ALA A 657 26.86 -16.84 4.95
C ALA A 657 26.64 -16.61 6.46
N ILE A 658 25.41 -16.25 6.85
CA ILE A 658 25.05 -16.11 8.26
C ILE A 658 25.06 -17.43 9.02
N GLN A 659 24.54 -18.50 8.42
CA GLN A 659 24.56 -19.81 9.08
C GLN A 659 25.98 -20.29 9.32
N ILE A 660 26.90 -20.05 8.38
CA ILE A 660 28.32 -20.35 8.53
C ILE A 660 28.90 -19.54 9.69
N LEU A 661 28.68 -18.22 9.74
CA LEU A 661 29.16 -17.36 10.84
C LEU A 661 28.65 -17.80 12.22
N LEU A 662 27.35 -18.11 12.33
CA LEU A 662 26.75 -18.58 13.59
C LEU A 662 27.32 -19.94 14.01
N SER A 663 27.51 -20.86 13.07
CA SER A 663 28.11 -22.17 13.34
C SER A 663 29.57 -22.05 13.79
N GLY A 664 30.34 -21.14 13.19
CA GLY A 664 31.71 -20.83 13.58
C GLY A 664 31.80 -20.25 14.98
N LYS A 665 30.91 -19.30 15.33
CA LYS A 665 30.84 -18.70 16.67
C LYS A 665 30.49 -19.73 17.75
N ASN A 666 29.57 -20.66 17.47
CA ASN A 666 29.20 -21.73 18.38
C ASN A 666 30.30 -22.80 18.53
N ARG A 667 31.10 -23.05 17.49
CA ARG A 667 32.29 -23.90 17.58
C ARG A 667 33.40 -23.24 18.40
N LEU A 668 33.64 -21.94 18.19
CA LEU A 668 34.63 -21.17 18.95
C LEU A 668 34.26 -21.10 20.44
N SER A 669 32.99 -20.85 20.77
CA SER A 669 32.53 -20.80 22.16
C SER A 669 32.67 -22.16 22.85
N LYS A 670 32.37 -23.26 22.15
CA LYS A 670 32.59 -24.64 22.65
C LYS A 670 34.06 -24.96 22.88
N LEU A 671 34.96 -24.53 21.98
CA LEU A 671 36.42 -24.72 22.11
C LEU A 671 37.04 -23.91 23.25
N ILE A 672 36.49 -22.72 23.53
CA ILE A 672 36.93 -21.87 24.64
C ILE A 672 36.38 -22.39 25.97
N SER A 673 35.14 -22.93 26.00
CA SER A 673 34.57 -23.55 27.19
C SER A 673 35.16 -24.93 27.52
N SER A 674 35.79 -25.61 26.56
CA SER A 674 36.50 -26.88 26.80
C SER A 674 37.96 -26.71 27.21
N ARG A 675 38.46 -25.46 27.30
CA ARG A 675 39.81 -25.09 27.77
C ARG A 675 39.80 -24.34 29.11
N ARG A 676 38.64 -24.19 29.74
CA ARG A 676 38.47 -23.90 31.17
C ARG A 676 37.99 -25.16 31.84
#